data_AF-A0A1C6PMQ2-F1
#
_entry.id   AF-A0A1C6PMQ2-F1
#
_cell.length_a   1.000
_cell.length_b   1.000
_cell.length_c   1.000
_cell.angle_alpha   90.00
_cell.angle_beta   90.00
_cell.angle_gamma   90.00
#
_symmetry.space_group_name_H-M   'P 1'
#
loop_
_entity.id
_entity.type
_entity.pdbx_description
1 polymer ?
#
loop_
_entity_poly.entity_id
_entity_poly.type
_entity_poly.pdbx_seq_one_letter_code
_entity_poly.pdbx_strand_id
1 'polypeptide(L)'
;MSTYSRPRPPADRSRHHVERAEAALIGHYARLVRLAYLTLPPALGRHRRVLAAHGTVQRSLRGVRRGRGGPALPAQRGESSSDYAWVRLRVLRGALAEGTRTGWWPPRLSARHALPPRLPAVLGLRLFPRAGGAGELALDQALSEVRPEVRAAFALLLLDGLPSEAVRAELAQADGRDPGGAVRAAERLRSAHEDAGALLRSEEFDPCTVHTRPTDLIRRRRRARFAAMTGALAVLTCTALAVTSGPPDQGRTAAPVAGPGSAVVDPARLVRAGHGSWADSARVDFTVWPARGSRAGDRALLGRALGAWASPAGDVTVSAASGTTAVPPSAPARLLYAGEADGDAVVLLHDGQRLARYTEPGPGGGGRALDLARADNADVTSAAAVALTRGGGSVRYLTAPWIATAATRDLLDPDAPAHALEVAADGVTPAVPRPMAGGGCGESWPALQLRSSRRIVERHSFLVTDLGDLSPVHLTYTPPPGRGAPARQPREATSGPALVSWARSVCLLRGMRGTGVRAVNDWAFAEQDLPEEGGRAVWTCTRVGTWRGPGDILVRFRPPARALTAPGTVVARRADTAACGRFGQHLVAQARWRAPSGRWYVLAAGSRAVTRIETAGSVRETSAGTTLAVPAGREAPVAVSGLTRDGDTLRALGTG
;
A
#
# COMPACT_ATOMS: atom_id res chain seq x y z
N MET A 1 25.20 17.88 -77.91
CA MET A 1 24.45 17.20 -76.83
C MET A 1 25.21 17.37 -75.52
N SER A 2 24.84 18.37 -74.72
CA SER A 2 25.47 18.66 -73.42
C SER A 2 24.80 17.84 -72.33
N THR A 3 25.49 16.83 -71.81
CA THR A 3 25.12 16.16 -70.56
C THR A 3 25.52 17.03 -69.38
N TYR A 4 24.55 17.74 -68.81
CA TYR A 4 24.68 18.44 -67.53
C TYR A 4 24.84 17.40 -66.40
N SER A 5 26.07 17.23 -65.91
CA SER A 5 26.32 16.56 -64.63
C SER A 5 25.71 17.39 -63.50
N ARG A 6 24.65 16.88 -62.87
CA ARG A 6 24.13 17.47 -61.62
C ARG A 6 25.18 17.30 -60.51
N PRO A 7 25.59 18.37 -59.82
CA PRO A 7 26.51 18.25 -58.69
C PRO A 7 25.82 17.50 -57.55
N ARG A 8 26.45 16.39 -57.13
CA ARG A 8 26.10 15.66 -55.91
C ARG A 8 26.28 16.64 -54.73
N PRO A 9 25.27 16.88 -53.88
CA PRO A 9 25.49 17.76 -52.73
C PRO A 9 26.58 17.15 -51.85
N PRO A 10 27.51 17.98 -51.32
CA PRO A 10 28.63 17.47 -50.55
C PRO A 10 28.09 16.76 -49.30
N ALA A 11 28.55 15.52 -49.07
CA ALA A 11 28.19 14.70 -47.91
C ALA A 11 28.38 15.48 -46.58
N ASP A 12 29.26 16.47 -46.58
CA ASP A 12 29.59 17.38 -45.49
C ASP A 12 28.39 18.22 -44.99
N ARG A 13 27.58 18.80 -45.88
CA ARG A 13 26.37 19.56 -45.48
C ARG A 13 25.31 18.69 -44.81
N SER A 14 25.20 17.44 -45.24
CA SER A 14 24.26 16.49 -44.64
C SER A 14 24.69 16.01 -43.25
N ARG A 15 26.01 15.89 -43.02
CA ARG A 15 26.58 15.57 -41.71
C ARG A 15 26.40 16.74 -40.75
N HIS A 16 26.71 17.97 -41.19
CA HIS A 16 26.53 19.18 -40.41
C HIS A 16 25.05 19.42 -40.00
N HIS A 17 24.08 19.08 -40.84
CA HIS A 17 22.65 19.15 -40.46
C HIS A 17 22.25 18.09 -39.42
N VAL A 18 22.82 16.88 -39.50
CA VAL A 18 22.56 15.83 -38.50
C VAL A 18 23.17 16.22 -37.16
N GLU A 19 24.42 16.69 -37.16
CA GLU A 19 25.13 17.13 -35.96
C GLU A 19 24.41 18.29 -35.26
N ARG A 20 23.90 19.27 -36.01
CA ARG A 20 23.08 20.36 -35.45
C ARG A 20 21.75 19.88 -34.88
N ALA A 21 21.07 18.94 -35.56
CA ALA A 21 19.83 18.35 -35.04
C ALA A 21 20.07 17.49 -33.79
N GLU A 22 21.22 16.80 -33.70
CA GLU A 22 21.65 16.07 -32.51
C GLU A 22 21.97 17.03 -31.36
N ALA A 23 22.68 18.12 -31.62
CA ALA A 23 22.96 19.17 -30.63
C ALA A 23 21.66 19.80 -30.10
N ALA A 24 20.71 20.13 -30.98
CA ALA A 24 19.41 20.66 -30.59
C ALA A 24 18.58 19.64 -29.77
N LEU A 25 18.63 18.35 -30.14
CA LEU A 25 17.97 17.29 -29.37
C LEU A 25 18.56 17.15 -27.97
N ILE A 26 19.89 17.17 -27.83
CA ILE A 26 20.58 17.06 -26.54
C ILE A 26 20.29 18.30 -25.69
N GLY A 27 20.45 19.50 -26.25
CA GLY A 27 20.24 20.77 -25.54
C GLY A 27 18.81 20.97 -25.04
N HIS A 28 17.82 20.38 -25.73
CA HIS A 28 16.40 20.50 -25.38
C HIS A 28 15.75 19.17 -24.98
N TYR A 29 16.54 18.16 -24.59
CA TYR A 29 16.03 16.80 -24.38
C TYR A 29 14.89 16.75 -23.35
N ALA A 30 15.07 17.32 -22.17
CA ALA A 30 14.04 17.30 -21.12
C ALA A 30 12.72 17.96 -21.58
N ARG A 31 12.83 19.06 -22.33
CA ARG A 31 11.69 19.79 -22.90
C ARG A 31 10.96 18.96 -23.96
N LEU A 32 11.71 18.32 -24.88
CA LEU A 32 11.16 17.45 -25.92
C LEU A 32 10.47 16.21 -25.33
N VAL A 33 11.07 15.59 -24.31
CA VAL A 33 10.46 14.41 -23.65
C VAL A 33 9.19 14.84 -22.90
N ARG A 34 9.18 16.02 -22.27
CA ARG A 34 7.99 16.58 -21.62
C ARG A 34 6.84 16.83 -22.61
N LEU A 35 7.13 17.43 -23.76
CA LEU A 35 6.16 17.60 -24.85
C LEU A 35 5.57 16.25 -25.30
N ALA A 36 6.43 15.25 -25.51
CA ALA A 36 5.98 13.91 -25.88
C ALA A 36 5.10 13.27 -24.79
N TYR A 37 5.52 13.35 -23.53
CA TYR A 37 4.80 12.78 -22.39
C TYR A 37 3.37 13.35 -22.23
N LEU A 38 3.22 14.66 -22.38
CA LEU A 38 1.93 15.34 -22.33
C LEU A 38 1.05 14.99 -23.54
N THR A 39 1.62 14.86 -24.73
CA THR A 39 0.85 14.55 -25.94
C THR A 39 0.32 13.11 -25.93
N LEU A 40 1.13 12.16 -25.42
CA LEU A 40 0.83 10.72 -25.41
C LEU A 40 -0.47 10.38 -24.65
N PRO A 41 -1.19 9.32 -25.06
CA PRO A 41 -2.50 9.01 -24.53
C PRO A 41 -2.45 8.54 -23.06
N PRO A 42 -3.44 8.95 -22.23
CA PRO A 42 -3.42 8.62 -20.82
C PRO A 42 -3.55 7.11 -20.54
N ALA A 43 -4.26 6.39 -21.41
CA ALA A 43 -4.49 4.94 -21.37
C ALA A 43 -3.20 4.09 -21.34
N LEU A 44 -2.05 4.62 -21.75
CA LEU A 44 -0.76 3.91 -21.62
C LEU A 44 -0.38 3.64 -20.17
N GLY A 45 -0.92 4.40 -19.22
CA GLY A 45 -0.49 4.44 -17.83
C GLY A 45 0.88 5.13 -17.67
N ARG A 46 1.11 5.72 -16.49
CA ARG A 46 2.29 6.59 -16.21
C ARG A 46 3.63 5.95 -16.63
N HIS A 47 3.87 4.68 -16.28
CA HIS A 47 5.12 4.00 -16.61
C HIS A 47 5.39 3.84 -18.12
N ARG A 48 4.42 3.34 -18.89
CA ARG A 48 4.64 3.17 -20.34
C ARG A 48 4.70 4.52 -21.04
N ARG A 49 3.97 5.52 -20.53
CA ARG A 49 3.99 6.89 -21.06
C ARG A 49 5.36 7.54 -20.92
N VAL A 50 6.04 7.36 -19.78
CA VAL A 50 7.44 7.79 -19.58
C VAL A 50 8.36 7.13 -20.62
N LEU A 51 8.32 5.80 -20.75
CA LEU A 51 9.17 5.10 -21.70
C LEU A 51 8.86 5.46 -23.16
N ALA A 52 7.59 5.64 -23.49
CA ALA A 52 7.13 6.06 -24.81
C ALA A 52 7.57 7.48 -25.15
N ALA A 53 7.58 8.39 -24.18
CA ALA A 53 8.08 9.75 -24.36
C ALA A 53 9.57 9.74 -24.72
N HIS A 54 10.41 9.06 -23.92
CA HIS A 54 11.83 8.93 -24.20
C HIS A 54 12.11 8.23 -25.53
N GLY A 55 11.41 7.12 -25.80
CA GLY A 55 11.55 6.41 -27.06
C GLY A 55 11.18 7.29 -28.27
N THR A 56 10.14 8.11 -28.15
CA THR A 56 9.71 9.02 -29.22
C THR A 56 10.78 10.05 -29.54
N VAL A 57 11.38 10.68 -28.51
CA VAL A 57 12.48 11.63 -28.70
C VAL A 57 13.70 10.95 -29.30
N GLN A 58 14.15 9.81 -28.75
CA GLN A 58 15.30 9.05 -29.26
C GLN A 58 15.13 8.55 -30.70
N ARG A 59 13.89 8.45 -31.19
CA ARG A 59 13.60 8.04 -32.57
C ARG A 59 13.40 9.21 -33.53
N SER A 60 13.26 10.43 -33.03
CA SER A 60 13.00 11.61 -33.87
C SER A 60 14.06 11.81 -34.97
N LEU A 61 15.30 11.35 -34.72
CA LEU A 61 16.42 11.41 -35.68
C LEU A 61 16.65 10.09 -36.46
N ARG A 62 15.89 9.02 -36.19
CA ARG A 62 16.03 7.76 -36.94
C ARG A 62 15.47 7.92 -38.35
N GLY A 63 16.26 7.53 -39.36
CA GLY A 63 15.86 7.59 -40.78
C GLY A 63 16.29 8.85 -41.52
N VAL A 64 16.97 9.79 -40.86
CA VAL A 64 17.53 11.00 -41.51
C VAL A 64 18.59 10.64 -42.58
N ARG A 65 19.13 9.41 -42.56
CA ARG A 65 20.18 8.94 -43.47
C ARG A 65 19.73 8.30 -44.80
N ARG A 66 18.45 8.32 -45.16
CA ARG A 66 17.97 7.78 -46.47
C ARG A 66 16.95 8.72 -47.14
N GLY A 67 17.48 9.73 -47.82
CA GLY A 67 16.94 10.48 -48.97
C GLY A 67 15.44 10.74 -49.12
N ARG A 68 15.02 11.99 -48.91
CA ARG A 68 14.30 12.81 -49.91
C ARG A 68 14.37 14.28 -49.46
N GLY A 69 14.85 15.15 -50.35
CA GLY A 69 15.01 16.58 -50.08
C GLY A 69 13.68 17.25 -49.76
N GLY A 70 13.60 17.86 -48.57
CA GLY A 70 12.66 18.95 -48.30
C GLY A 70 13.36 20.29 -48.58
N PRO A 71 12.61 21.39 -48.83
CA PRO A 71 13.17 22.65 -49.33
C PRO A 71 14.19 23.20 -48.33
N ALA A 72 15.39 23.48 -48.82
CA ALA A 72 16.39 24.23 -48.07
C ALA A 72 15.92 25.69 -47.96
N LEU A 73 15.52 26.10 -46.75
CA LEU A 73 15.29 27.51 -46.45
C LEU A 73 16.64 28.18 -46.15
N PRO A 74 16.88 29.43 -46.60
CA PRO A 74 18.14 30.13 -46.38
C PRO A 74 18.41 30.36 -44.89
N ALA A 75 19.65 30.13 -44.46
CA ALA A 75 20.10 30.37 -43.09
C ALA A 75 20.09 31.88 -42.81
N GLN A 76 19.18 32.32 -41.93
CA GLN A 76 19.25 33.61 -41.25
C GLN A 76 19.54 33.39 -39.77
N ARG A 77 20.39 34.28 -39.24
CA ARG A 77 21.00 34.31 -37.92
C ARG A 77 19.95 34.12 -36.81
N GLY A 78 19.78 32.85 -36.41
CA GLY A 78 18.83 32.34 -35.41
C GLY A 78 18.81 30.81 -35.34
N GLU A 79 19.92 30.16 -35.73
CA GLU A 79 20.00 28.74 -36.15
C GLU A 79 19.58 27.72 -35.09
N SER A 80 19.76 27.99 -33.79
CA SER A 80 19.32 27.04 -32.75
C SER A 80 17.79 26.91 -32.67
N SER A 81 17.05 27.99 -32.99
CA SER A 81 15.59 28.01 -32.97
C SER A 81 14.99 27.18 -34.11
N SER A 82 15.58 27.23 -35.31
CA SER A 82 15.11 26.43 -36.45
C SER A 82 15.40 24.94 -36.30
N ASP A 83 16.58 24.59 -35.77
CA ASP A 83 16.97 23.19 -35.57
C ASP A 83 16.15 22.56 -34.42
N TYR A 84 15.88 23.30 -33.34
CA TYR A 84 14.96 22.88 -32.28
C TYR A 84 13.53 22.70 -32.81
N ALA A 85 12.99 23.68 -33.56
CA ALA A 85 11.64 23.60 -34.12
C ALA A 85 11.47 22.37 -35.04
N TRP A 86 12.48 22.04 -35.82
CA TRP A 86 12.46 20.86 -36.67
C TRP A 86 12.44 19.54 -35.87
N VAL A 87 13.26 19.43 -34.80
CA VAL A 87 13.24 18.26 -33.91
C VAL A 87 11.91 18.16 -33.16
N ARG A 88 11.40 19.29 -32.66
CA ARG A 88 10.10 19.39 -31.97
C ARG A 88 8.96 18.88 -32.84
N LEU A 89 8.90 19.30 -34.11
CA LEU A 89 7.89 18.83 -35.07
C LEU A 89 7.94 17.31 -35.28
N ARG A 90 9.15 16.71 -35.33
CA ARG A 90 9.30 15.25 -35.48
C ARG A 90 8.87 14.50 -34.22
N VAL A 91 9.19 15.03 -33.04
CA VAL A 91 8.72 14.48 -31.75
C VAL A 91 7.19 14.54 -31.67
N LEU A 92 6.61 15.67 -32.05
CA LEU A 92 5.16 15.89 -32.06
C LEU A 92 4.44 14.90 -32.99
N ARG A 93 4.91 14.74 -34.24
CA ARG A 93 4.40 13.71 -35.17
C ARG A 93 4.47 12.31 -34.58
N GLY A 94 5.60 11.96 -33.96
CA GLY A 94 5.80 10.66 -33.33
C GLY A 94 4.83 10.40 -32.18
N ALA A 95 4.55 11.42 -31.36
CA ALA A 95 3.64 11.31 -30.22
C ALA A 95 2.16 11.23 -30.65
N LEU A 96 1.74 12.05 -31.62
CA LEU A 96 0.37 12.03 -32.16
C LEU A 96 0.06 10.69 -32.87
N ALA A 97 1.03 10.15 -33.60
CA ALA A 97 0.90 8.84 -34.26
C ALA A 97 0.74 7.66 -33.29
N GLU A 98 1.13 7.79 -32.02
CA GLU A 98 0.91 6.75 -31.02
C GLU A 98 -0.56 6.71 -30.53
N GLY A 99 -1.23 7.87 -30.50
CA GLY A 99 -2.65 7.98 -30.13
C GLY A 99 -3.60 7.37 -31.15
N THR A 100 -3.21 7.27 -32.43
CA THR A 100 -4.03 6.65 -33.48
C THR A 100 -3.96 5.12 -33.47
N ARG A 101 -2.88 4.53 -32.94
CA ARG A 101 -2.68 3.06 -32.88
C ARG A 101 -3.52 2.36 -31.82
N THR A 102 -3.93 3.07 -30.77
CA THR A 102 -4.69 2.50 -29.64
C THR A 102 -6.20 2.38 -29.87
N GLY A 103 -6.74 2.94 -30.96
CA GLY A 103 -8.19 3.11 -31.14
C GLY A 103 -8.96 2.02 -31.90
N TRP A 104 -8.29 1.07 -32.57
CA TRP A 104 -8.98 0.21 -33.56
C TRP A 104 -8.69 -1.30 -33.46
N TRP A 105 -7.89 -1.77 -32.50
CA TRP A 105 -7.51 -3.19 -32.43
C TRP A 105 -8.13 -3.90 -31.22
N PRO A 106 -8.87 -5.01 -31.41
CA PRO A 106 -9.42 -5.78 -30.29
C PRO A 106 -8.30 -6.46 -29.48
N PRO A 107 -8.50 -6.69 -28.16
CA PRO A 107 -7.45 -7.16 -27.25
C PRO A 107 -7.02 -8.62 -27.44
N ARG A 108 -7.36 -9.27 -28.57
CA ARG A 108 -7.13 -10.70 -28.83
C ARG A 108 -6.12 -11.00 -29.94
N LEU A 109 -5.49 -10.01 -30.55
CA LEU A 109 -4.39 -10.24 -31.49
C LEU A 109 -3.09 -9.66 -30.94
N SER A 110 -2.22 -10.53 -30.43
CA SER A 110 -0.82 -10.17 -30.11
C SER A 110 0.07 -11.34 -30.45
N ALA A 111 0.49 -11.43 -31.71
CA ALA A 111 1.63 -12.27 -32.09
C ALA A 111 2.35 -11.92 -33.42
N ARG A 112 1.87 -11.03 -34.30
CA ARG A 112 2.46 -10.91 -35.66
C ARG A 112 2.98 -9.55 -36.13
N HIS A 113 3.03 -8.54 -35.27
CA HIS A 113 3.86 -7.35 -35.53
C HIS A 113 4.81 -7.09 -34.37
N ALA A 114 5.78 -8.00 -34.23
CA ALA A 114 7.00 -7.79 -33.47
C ALA A 114 7.82 -6.69 -34.16
N LEU A 115 7.47 -5.44 -33.88
CA LEU A 115 8.40 -4.33 -34.04
C LEU A 115 9.53 -4.55 -33.01
N PRO A 116 10.80 -4.23 -33.34
CA PRO A 116 11.92 -4.40 -32.42
C PRO A 116 11.61 -3.67 -31.11
N PRO A 117 12.19 -4.01 -29.94
CA PRO A 117 11.80 -3.41 -28.66
C PRO A 117 11.96 -1.89 -28.73
N ARG A 118 10.85 -1.18 -28.98
CA ARG A 118 10.86 0.24 -29.39
C ARG A 118 10.87 1.18 -28.19
N LEU A 119 10.93 0.67 -26.97
CA LEU A 119 10.95 1.49 -25.77
C LEU A 119 12.25 1.19 -25.02
N PRO A 120 12.84 2.16 -24.30
CA PRO A 120 13.91 1.85 -23.34
C PRO A 120 13.43 0.72 -22.43
N ALA A 121 14.17 -0.40 -22.41
CA ALA A 121 13.78 -1.57 -21.65
C ALA A 121 14.21 -1.37 -20.20
N VAL A 122 13.24 -1.17 -19.31
CA VAL A 122 13.49 -1.12 -17.86
C VAL A 122 13.10 -2.46 -17.27
N LEU A 123 14.11 -3.27 -16.94
CA LEU A 123 13.89 -4.59 -16.36
C LEU A 123 13.78 -4.46 -14.85
N GLY A 124 12.72 -5.00 -14.24
CA GLY A 124 12.61 -5.06 -12.79
C GLY A 124 12.16 -3.78 -12.08
N LEU A 125 12.01 -2.65 -12.79
CA LEU A 125 11.61 -1.36 -12.23
C LEU A 125 10.44 -0.72 -13.00
N ARG A 126 9.59 0.00 -12.28
CA ARG A 126 8.57 0.91 -12.81
C ARG A 126 9.02 2.34 -12.54
N LEU A 127 8.89 3.18 -13.56
CA LEU A 127 9.22 4.60 -13.53
C LEU A 127 7.92 5.40 -13.42
N PHE A 128 7.89 6.39 -12.53
CA PHE A 128 6.79 7.33 -12.38
C PHE A 128 7.34 8.74 -12.13
N PRO A 129 6.82 9.80 -12.77
CA PRO A 129 7.09 11.16 -12.32
C PRO A 129 6.66 11.33 -10.85
N ARG A 130 7.21 12.35 -10.17
CA ARG A 130 6.83 12.63 -8.78
C ARG A 130 5.36 13.02 -8.70
N ALA A 131 4.65 12.60 -7.66
CA ALA A 131 3.28 13.08 -7.46
C ALA A 131 3.31 14.56 -7.05
N GLY A 132 2.56 15.41 -7.75
CA GLY A 132 2.36 16.81 -7.42
C GLY A 132 1.24 17.00 -6.39
N GLY A 133 0.91 18.26 -6.12
CA GLY A 133 -0.16 18.64 -5.21
C GLY A 133 -1.54 18.59 -5.86
N ALA A 134 -2.53 19.23 -5.22
CA ALA A 134 -3.90 19.27 -5.72
C ALA A 134 -4.03 19.95 -7.10
N GLY A 135 -3.22 20.99 -7.36
CA GLY A 135 -3.23 21.72 -8.62
C GLY A 135 -2.72 20.88 -9.80
N GLU A 136 -1.61 20.16 -9.62
CA GLU A 136 -1.08 19.26 -10.64
C GLU A 136 -2.02 18.08 -10.89
N LEU A 137 -2.65 17.54 -9.85
CA LEU A 137 -3.64 16.47 -9.99
C LEU A 137 -4.89 16.93 -10.77
N ALA A 138 -5.41 18.12 -10.46
CA ALA A 138 -6.55 18.70 -11.19
C ALA A 138 -6.20 18.94 -12.66
N LEU A 139 -4.97 19.39 -12.95
CA LEU A 139 -4.50 19.58 -14.31
C LEU A 139 -4.27 18.24 -15.05
N ASP A 140 -3.70 17.21 -14.41
CA ASP A 140 -3.53 15.86 -15.00
C ASP A 140 -4.90 15.27 -15.35
N GLN A 141 -5.90 15.44 -14.48
CA GLN A 141 -7.29 15.02 -14.73
C GLN A 141 -7.89 15.74 -15.94
N ALA A 142 -7.83 17.07 -16.00
CA ALA A 142 -8.36 17.85 -17.12
C ALA A 142 -7.67 17.48 -18.46
N LEU A 143 -6.34 17.29 -18.44
CA LEU A 143 -5.59 16.86 -19.62
C LEU A 143 -5.95 15.43 -20.06
N SER A 144 -6.32 14.56 -19.12
CA SER A 144 -6.70 13.18 -19.42
C SER A 144 -8.01 13.07 -20.22
N GLU A 145 -8.90 14.06 -20.09
CA GLU A 145 -10.23 14.09 -20.70
C GLU A 145 -10.24 14.67 -22.12
N VAL A 146 -9.17 15.36 -22.54
CA VAL A 146 -9.10 15.99 -23.86
C VAL A 146 -8.35 15.17 -24.90
N ARG A 147 -8.48 15.56 -26.17
CA ARG A 147 -7.80 14.91 -27.31
C ARG A 147 -6.28 15.13 -27.28
N PRO A 148 -5.46 14.23 -27.88
CA PRO A 148 -4.00 14.41 -27.92
C PRO A 148 -3.56 15.70 -28.60
N GLU A 149 -4.29 16.17 -29.61
CA GLU A 149 -4.03 17.44 -30.28
C GLU A 149 -4.24 18.64 -29.36
N VAL A 150 -5.20 18.57 -28.42
CA VAL A 150 -5.44 19.61 -27.41
C VAL A 150 -4.31 19.63 -26.39
N ARG A 151 -3.85 18.47 -25.91
CA ARG A 151 -2.69 18.39 -24.99
C ARG A 151 -1.41 18.89 -25.63
N ALA A 152 -1.21 18.58 -26.91
CA ALA A 152 -0.07 19.10 -27.69
C ALA A 152 -0.13 20.61 -27.83
N ALA A 153 -1.29 21.17 -28.21
CA ALA A 153 -1.49 22.63 -28.29
C ALA A 153 -1.19 23.29 -26.93
N PHE A 154 -1.71 22.72 -25.85
CA PHE A 154 -1.52 23.20 -24.49
C PHE A 154 -0.04 23.22 -24.07
N ALA A 155 0.69 22.15 -24.37
CA ALA A 155 2.13 22.06 -24.12
C ALA A 155 2.93 23.08 -24.96
N LEU A 156 2.63 23.25 -26.25
CA LEU A 156 3.32 24.20 -27.13
C LEU A 156 3.08 25.66 -26.71
N LEU A 157 1.86 25.98 -26.27
CA LEU A 157 1.51 27.32 -25.75
C LEU A 157 2.27 27.65 -24.45
N LEU A 158 2.37 26.69 -23.51
CA LEU A 158 2.84 26.96 -22.15
C LEU A 158 4.31 26.59 -21.88
N LEU A 159 4.84 25.58 -22.57
CA LEU A 159 6.24 25.15 -22.43
C LEU A 159 7.14 25.79 -23.49
N ASP A 160 6.67 25.88 -24.73
CA ASP A 160 7.42 26.47 -25.84
C ASP A 160 7.10 27.96 -26.08
N GLY A 161 6.04 28.49 -25.44
CA GLY A 161 5.69 29.90 -25.53
C GLY A 161 5.29 30.34 -26.94
N LEU A 162 4.85 29.41 -27.78
CA LEU A 162 4.50 29.71 -29.16
C LEU A 162 3.16 30.47 -29.22
N PRO A 163 3.00 31.44 -30.13
CA PRO A 163 1.70 32.06 -30.36
C PRO A 163 0.72 31.06 -30.98
N SER A 164 -0.56 31.27 -30.74
CA SER A 164 -1.66 30.36 -31.13
C SER A 164 -1.68 30.04 -32.64
N GLU A 165 -1.23 30.98 -33.48
CA GLU A 165 -1.09 30.76 -34.92
C GLU A 165 0.06 29.83 -35.29
N ALA A 166 1.22 29.96 -34.64
CA ALA A 166 2.35 29.06 -34.81
C ALA A 166 2.02 27.64 -34.32
N VAL A 167 1.31 27.52 -33.20
CA VAL A 167 0.84 26.22 -32.69
C VAL A 167 -0.11 25.55 -33.69
N ARG A 168 -1.04 26.30 -34.28
CA ARG A 168 -1.96 25.80 -35.30
C ARG A 168 -1.21 25.29 -36.53
N ALA A 169 -0.23 26.06 -37.01
CA ALA A 169 0.60 25.68 -38.16
C ALA A 169 1.44 24.43 -37.86
N GLU A 170 2.02 24.31 -36.67
CA GLU A 170 2.84 23.16 -36.28
C GLU A 170 2.01 21.88 -36.11
N LEU A 171 0.80 21.98 -35.52
CA LEU A 171 -0.14 20.86 -35.44
C LEU A 171 -0.64 20.41 -36.81
N ALA A 172 -0.90 21.34 -37.73
CA ALA A 172 -1.25 21.02 -39.11
C ALA A 172 -0.10 20.29 -39.82
N GLN A 173 1.14 20.78 -39.67
CA GLN A 173 2.33 20.10 -40.20
C GLN A 173 2.58 18.73 -39.55
N ALA A 174 2.08 18.51 -38.34
CA ALA A 174 2.18 17.24 -37.62
C ALA A 174 1.04 16.26 -37.91
N ASP A 175 0.19 16.54 -38.90
CA ASP A 175 -0.99 15.76 -39.26
C ASP A 175 -2.02 15.62 -38.11
N GLY A 176 -2.08 16.63 -37.23
CA GLY A 176 -3.05 16.69 -36.14
C GLY A 176 -4.47 16.95 -36.63
N ARG A 177 -5.46 16.28 -36.05
CA ARG A 177 -6.87 16.49 -36.40
C ARG A 177 -7.39 17.81 -35.84
N ASP A 178 -8.05 18.59 -36.69
CA ASP A 178 -8.66 19.88 -36.32
C ASP A 178 -7.70 20.79 -35.49
N PRO A 179 -6.59 21.26 -36.09
CA PRO A 179 -5.63 22.12 -35.39
C PRO A 179 -6.26 23.39 -34.80
N GLY A 180 -7.23 23.97 -35.52
CA GLY A 180 -7.93 25.17 -35.07
C GLY A 180 -8.77 24.94 -33.82
N GLY A 181 -9.56 23.86 -33.78
CA GLY A 181 -10.33 23.50 -32.59
C GLY A 181 -9.45 23.04 -31.43
N ALA A 182 -8.32 22.38 -31.70
CA ALA A 182 -7.35 21.99 -30.68
C ALA A 182 -6.75 23.20 -29.95
N VAL A 183 -6.34 24.24 -30.68
CA VAL A 183 -5.81 25.49 -30.11
C VAL A 183 -6.86 26.22 -29.28
N ARG A 184 -8.10 26.37 -29.80
CA ARG A 184 -9.20 27.00 -29.03
C ARG A 184 -9.53 26.26 -27.73
N ALA A 185 -9.52 24.93 -27.76
CA ALA A 185 -9.75 24.12 -26.57
C ALA A 185 -8.60 24.24 -25.56
N ALA A 186 -7.35 24.30 -26.02
CA ALA A 186 -6.19 24.51 -25.17
C ALA A 186 -6.19 25.89 -24.51
N GLU A 187 -6.62 26.94 -25.21
CA GLU A 187 -6.77 28.27 -24.61
C GLU A 187 -7.84 28.31 -23.53
N ARG A 188 -8.98 27.63 -23.73
CA ARG A 188 -10.01 27.49 -22.69
C ARG A 188 -9.48 26.76 -21.45
N LEU A 189 -8.72 25.68 -21.64
CA LEU A 189 -8.05 24.99 -20.53
C LEU A 189 -7.06 25.92 -19.82
N ARG A 190 -6.30 26.73 -20.56
CA ARG A 190 -5.35 27.68 -19.96
C ARG A 190 -6.07 28.72 -19.11
N SER A 191 -7.20 29.24 -19.58
CA SER A 191 -7.99 30.21 -18.83
C SER A 191 -8.69 29.60 -17.59
N ALA A 192 -9.00 28.30 -17.60
CA ALA A 192 -9.59 27.61 -16.47
C ALA A 192 -8.58 27.25 -15.35
N HIS A 193 -7.28 27.37 -15.62
CA HIS A 193 -6.21 27.00 -14.70
C HIS A 193 -5.17 28.13 -14.65
N GLU A 194 -5.34 29.07 -13.71
CA GLU A 194 -4.56 30.32 -13.59
C GLU A 194 -3.03 30.09 -13.52
N ASP A 195 -2.60 28.95 -12.96
CA ASP A 195 -1.18 28.57 -12.82
C ASP A 195 -0.72 27.44 -13.77
N ALA A 196 -1.47 27.14 -14.84
CA ALA A 196 -1.19 26.01 -15.73
C ALA A 196 0.27 25.93 -16.22
N GLY A 197 0.90 27.08 -16.50
CA GLY A 197 2.29 27.12 -16.93
C GLY A 197 3.29 26.69 -15.85
N ALA A 198 3.06 27.09 -14.59
CA ALA A 198 3.89 26.68 -13.46
C ALA A 198 3.67 25.19 -13.14
N LEU A 199 2.41 24.74 -13.16
CA LEU A 199 2.04 23.35 -12.94
C LEU A 199 2.66 22.42 -13.97
N LEU A 200 2.60 22.73 -15.28
CA LEU A 200 3.28 21.93 -16.32
C LEU A 200 4.81 21.90 -16.16
N ARG A 201 5.38 22.90 -15.47
CA ARG A 201 6.82 22.96 -15.18
C ARG A 201 7.23 22.12 -13.97
N SER A 202 6.28 21.64 -13.16
CA SER A 202 6.53 20.84 -11.96
C SER A 202 7.12 19.45 -12.26
N GLU A 203 7.60 18.78 -11.20
CA GLU A 203 8.14 17.41 -11.24
C GLU A 203 7.07 16.34 -11.60
N GLU A 204 5.77 16.65 -11.54
CA GLU A 204 4.71 15.70 -11.93
C GLU A 204 4.59 15.49 -13.43
N PHE A 205 4.85 16.54 -14.20
CA PHE A 205 4.85 16.47 -15.64
C PHE A 205 6.25 16.29 -16.21
N ASP A 206 7.27 16.08 -15.38
CA ASP A 206 8.64 15.86 -15.81
C ASP A 206 9.00 14.36 -15.90
N PRO A 207 9.02 13.78 -17.11
CA PRO A 207 9.43 12.39 -17.33
C PRO A 207 10.93 12.15 -17.13
N CYS A 208 11.75 13.19 -16.96
CA CYS A 208 13.18 13.08 -16.68
C CYS A 208 13.49 13.01 -15.18
N THR A 209 12.58 13.43 -14.30
CA THR A 209 12.68 13.29 -12.84
C THR A 209 11.72 12.21 -12.34
N VAL A 210 12.19 10.96 -12.27
CA VAL A 210 11.32 9.80 -11.98
C VAL A 210 11.68 9.08 -10.68
N HIS A 211 10.65 8.65 -9.96
CA HIS A 211 10.77 7.65 -8.92
C HIS A 211 10.77 6.25 -9.51
N THR A 212 11.77 5.45 -9.11
CA THR A 212 11.85 4.03 -9.41
C THR A 212 11.17 3.22 -8.31
N ARG A 213 10.22 2.36 -8.68
CA ARG A 213 9.67 1.34 -7.79
C ARG A 213 9.95 -0.04 -8.39
N PRO A 214 10.11 -1.11 -7.59
CA PRO A 214 10.22 -2.44 -8.15
C PRO A 214 8.96 -2.77 -8.97
N THR A 215 9.13 -3.34 -10.17
CA THR A 215 8.04 -4.11 -10.80
C THR A 215 7.69 -5.26 -9.86
N ASP A 216 6.43 -5.70 -9.84
CA ASP A 216 6.01 -6.87 -9.05
C ASP A 216 6.96 -8.07 -9.27
N LEU A 217 7.92 -8.21 -8.35
CA LEU A 217 9.03 -9.16 -8.42
C LEU A 217 8.53 -10.60 -8.39
N ILE A 218 7.35 -10.80 -7.78
CA ILE A 218 6.68 -12.09 -7.65
C ILE A 218 6.12 -12.51 -9.01
N ARG A 219 5.52 -11.59 -9.77
CA ARG A 219 5.02 -11.86 -11.13
C ARG A 219 6.13 -12.19 -12.12
N ARG A 220 7.30 -11.53 -12.02
CA ARG A 220 8.48 -11.83 -12.86
C ARG A 220 9.04 -13.21 -12.56
N ARG A 221 9.19 -13.58 -11.28
CA ARG A 221 9.68 -14.90 -10.87
C ARG A 221 8.73 -16.01 -11.29
N ARG A 222 7.42 -15.78 -11.24
CA ARG A 222 6.42 -16.71 -11.79
C ARG A 222 6.54 -16.84 -13.32
N ARG A 223 6.63 -15.75 -14.07
CA ARG A 223 6.76 -15.78 -15.55
C ARG A 223 8.06 -16.42 -16.02
N ALA A 224 9.19 -16.16 -15.35
CA ALA A 224 10.47 -16.81 -15.67
C ALA A 224 10.42 -18.33 -15.42
N ARG A 225 9.75 -18.77 -14.34
CA ARG A 225 9.49 -20.20 -14.09
C ARG A 225 8.58 -20.82 -15.13
N PHE A 226 7.52 -20.12 -15.56
CA PHE A 226 6.66 -20.59 -16.65
C PHE A 226 7.38 -20.70 -17.99
N ALA A 227 8.26 -19.74 -18.31
CA ALA A 227 9.10 -19.79 -19.52
C ALA A 227 10.13 -20.93 -19.47
N ALA A 228 10.76 -21.16 -18.31
CA ALA A 228 11.67 -22.28 -18.11
C ALA A 228 10.95 -23.65 -18.20
N MET A 229 9.74 -23.76 -17.64
CA MET A 229 8.93 -24.98 -17.73
C MET A 229 8.45 -25.25 -19.17
N THR A 230 8.07 -24.22 -19.93
CA THR A 230 7.68 -24.38 -21.34
C THR A 230 8.88 -24.70 -22.24
N GLY A 231 10.06 -24.12 -21.97
CA GLY A 231 11.31 -24.51 -22.63
C GLY A 231 11.71 -25.95 -22.32
N ALA A 232 11.61 -26.38 -21.07
CA ALA A 232 11.87 -27.77 -20.68
C ALA A 232 10.88 -28.75 -21.34
N LEU A 233 9.60 -28.37 -21.43
CA LEU A 233 8.58 -29.19 -22.12
C LEU A 233 8.82 -29.27 -23.63
N ALA A 234 9.29 -28.19 -24.27
CA ALA A 234 9.67 -28.20 -25.69
C ALA A 234 10.89 -29.09 -25.96
N VAL A 235 11.90 -29.07 -25.07
CA VAL A 235 13.06 -29.98 -25.16
C VAL A 235 12.64 -31.43 -24.92
N LEU A 236 11.78 -31.70 -23.93
CA LEU A 236 11.25 -33.03 -23.63
C LEU A 236 10.36 -33.59 -24.74
N THR A 237 9.61 -32.75 -25.44
CA THR A 237 8.80 -33.16 -26.60
C THR A 237 9.65 -33.40 -27.85
N CYS A 238 10.71 -32.62 -28.06
CA CYS A 238 11.68 -32.88 -29.13
C CYS A 238 12.53 -34.14 -28.88
N THR A 239 12.87 -34.46 -27.61
CA THR A 239 13.57 -35.71 -27.28
C THR A 239 12.64 -36.93 -27.26
N ALA A 240 11.36 -36.77 -26.89
CA ALA A 240 10.39 -37.86 -26.93
C ALA A 240 10.03 -38.28 -28.38
N LEU A 241 9.95 -37.33 -29.32
CA LEU A 241 9.69 -37.62 -30.73
C LEU A 241 10.88 -38.30 -31.44
N ALA A 242 12.08 -38.27 -30.86
CA ALA A 242 13.27 -38.94 -31.40
C ALA A 242 13.46 -40.38 -30.90
N VAL A 243 12.70 -40.84 -29.88
CA VAL A 243 12.98 -42.10 -29.17
C VAL A 243 11.84 -43.14 -29.28
N THR A 244 10.67 -42.81 -29.81
CA THR A 244 9.55 -43.77 -29.86
C THR A 244 9.23 -44.24 -31.29
N SER A 245 10.08 -45.11 -31.82
CA SER A 245 9.70 -46.08 -32.86
C SER A 245 9.74 -47.48 -32.26
N GLY A 246 8.60 -47.97 -31.76
CA GLY A 246 8.41 -49.33 -31.25
C GLY A 246 6.93 -49.62 -31.03
N PRO A 247 6.43 -50.83 -31.36
CA PRO A 247 5.00 -51.13 -31.49
C PRO A 247 4.31 -51.30 -30.13
N PRO A 248 2.97 -51.16 -30.07
CA PRO A 248 2.26 -51.11 -28.80
C PRO A 248 1.95 -52.52 -28.31
N ASP A 249 2.09 -52.74 -27.00
CA ASP A 249 1.49 -53.90 -26.34
C ASP A 249 0.75 -53.48 -25.05
N GLN A 250 -0.29 -54.23 -24.77
CA GLN A 250 -1.44 -53.87 -23.94
C GLN A 250 -1.18 -54.02 -22.44
N GLY A 251 -1.97 -53.27 -21.65
CA GLY A 251 -2.35 -53.67 -20.29
C GLY A 251 -1.64 -52.93 -19.16
N ARG A 252 -2.21 -51.79 -18.74
CA ARG A 252 -2.12 -51.34 -17.35
C ARG A 252 -3.33 -50.48 -17.01
N THR A 253 -4.08 -50.96 -16.02
CA THR A 253 -5.20 -50.32 -15.35
C THR A 253 -4.87 -48.87 -15.00
N ALA A 254 -5.67 -47.95 -15.51
CA ALA A 254 -5.54 -46.53 -15.26
C ALA A 254 -5.82 -46.23 -13.77
N ALA A 255 -4.82 -45.76 -13.05
CA ALA A 255 -5.04 -45.02 -11.81
C ALA A 255 -5.87 -43.76 -12.12
N PRO A 256 -6.80 -43.32 -11.26
CA PRO A 256 -7.64 -42.18 -11.56
C PRO A 256 -6.78 -40.94 -11.71
N VAL A 257 -6.92 -40.27 -12.87
CA VAL A 257 -6.27 -38.99 -13.14
C VAL A 257 -6.83 -37.98 -12.14
N ALA A 258 -5.97 -37.58 -11.20
CA ALA A 258 -6.34 -36.66 -10.15
C ALA A 258 -6.68 -35.30 -10.75
N GLY A 259 -7.93 -34.84 -10.57
CA GLY A 259 -8.43 -33.58 -11.11
C GLY A 259 -7.66 -32.36 -10.56
N PRO A 260 -7.89 -31.15 -11.11
CA PRO A 260 -7.12 -29.93 -10.81
C PRO A 260 -7.14 -29.47 -9.33
N GLY A 261 -7.97 -30.06 -8.46
CA GLY A 261 -7.98 -29.83 -7.01
C GLY A 261 -7.09 -30.77 -6.18
N SER A 262 -6.63 -31.90 -6.73
CA SER A 262 -5.87 -32.92 -5.98
C SER A 262 -4.53 -32.41 -5.44
N ALA A 263 -3.88 -31.51 -6.17
CA ALA A 263 -2.59 -30.93 -5.81
C ALA A 263 -2.63 -30.07 -4.55
N VAL A 264 -3.81 -29.54 -4.19
CA VAL A 264 -4.02 -28.69 -3.02
C VAL A 264 -4.12 -29.53 -1.75
N VAL A 265 -4.62 -30.77 -1.87
CA VAL A 265 -4.87 -31.67 -0.73
C VAL A 265 -3.69 -32.62 -0.48
N ASP A 266 -2.72 -32.69 -1.39
CA ASP A 266 -1.54 -33.55 -1.28
C ASP A 266 -0.53 -33.02 -0.23
N PRO A 267 -0.32 -33.74 0.90
CA PRO A 267 0.65 -33.34 1.93
C PRO A 267 2.09 -33.27 1.43
N ALA A 268 2.44 -34.00 0.37
CA ALA A 268 3.77 -33.97 -0.22
C ALA A 268 4.06 -32.65 -0.96
N ARG A 269 3.02 -31.88 -1.31
CA ARG A 269 3.15 -30.59 -1.99
C ARG A 269 3.16 -29.38 -1.05
N LEU A 270 3.01 -29.60 0.26
CA LEU A 270 3.10 -28.54 1.26
C LEU A 270 4.42 -27.77 1.14
N VAL A 271 4.32 -26.46 1.08
CA VAL A 271 5.49 -25.59 1.04
C VAL A 271 6.11 -25.52 2.44
N ARG A 272 7.43 -25.67 2.54
CA ARG A 272 8.18 -25.54 3.80
C ARG A 272 9.27 -24.48 3.62
N ALA A 273 9.35 -23.51 4.53
CA ALA A 273 10.47 -22.57 4.52
C ALA A 273 11.72 -23.24 5.11
N GLY A 274 12.90 -22.88 4.59
CA GLY A 274 14.16 -23.34 5.17
C GLY A 274 14.36 -22.78 6.58
N HIS A 275 15.00 -23.56 7.45
CA HIS A 275 15.42 -23.07 8.76
C HIS A 275 16.32 -21.85 8.58
N GLY A 276 16.09 -20.79 9.36
CA GLY A 276 16.87 -19.55 9.29
C GLY A 276 16.58 -18.63 8.10
N SER A 277 15.76 -19.03 7.12
CA SER A 277 15.46 -18.21 5.93
C SER A 277 14.87 -16.82 6.23
N TRP A 278 14.28 -16.65 7.41
CA TRP A 278 13.78 -15.37 7.88
C TRP A 278 14.89 -14.34 8.14
N ALA A 279 16.12 -14.76 8.47
CA ALA A 279 17.22 -13.86 8.81
C ALA A 279 17.74 -13.09 7.59
N ASP A 280 17.65 -13.69 6.40
CA ASP A 280 18.12 -13.11 5.14
C ASP A 280 16.96 -12.56 4.29
N SER A 281 15.74 -12.52 4.84
CA SER A 281 14.54 -12.12 4.12
C SER A 281 14.18 -10.66 4.39
N ALA A 282 13.94 -9.89 3.32
CA ALA A 282 13.30 -8.58 3.42
C ALA A 282 11.80 -8.66 3.77
N ARG A 283 11.21 -9.86 3.78
CA ARG A 283 9.84 -10.12 4.25
C ARG A 283 9.89 -11.08 5.42
N VAL A 284 9.73 -10.53 6.61
CA VAL A 284 9.72 -11.28 7.87
C VAL A 284 8.26 -11.45 8.28
N ASP A 285 7.62 -12.47 7.70
CA ASP A 285 6.19 -12.80 7.86
C ASP A 285 5.98 -14.33 7.81
N PHE A 286 4.72 -14.81 7.74
CA PHE A 286 4.41 -16.25 7.67
C PHE A 286 5.04 -16.97 6.47
N THR A 287 5.49 -16.26 5.43
CA THR A 287 6.12 -16.87 4.25
C THR A 287 7.53 -17.42 4.52
N VAL A 288 8.17 -17.00 5.61
CA VAL A 288 9.51 -17.45 6.05
C VAL A 288 9.50 -18.20 7.38
N TRP A 289 8.32 -18.61 7.83
CA TRP A 289 8.19 -19.53 8.97
C TRP A 289 8.60 -20.95 8.56
N PRO A 290 9.63 -21.55 9.20
CA PRO A 290 9.93 -22.96 9.03
C PRO A 290 8.83 -23.80 9.70
N ALA A 291 8.53 -24.95 9.12
CA ALA A 291 7.63 -25.92 9.74
C ALA A 291 8.25 -26.43 11.06
N ARG A 292 7.50 -26.34 12.16
CA ARG A 292 7.91 -26.80 13.51
C ARG A 292 6.90 -27.80 14.09
N GLY A 293 7.24 -28.39 15.23
CA GLY A 293 6.41 -29.36 15.95
C GLY A 293 6.72 -30.83 15.59
N SER A 294 6.47 -31.72 16.56
CA SER A 294 6.81 -33.15 16.49
C SER A 294 6.08 -33.91 15.38
N ARG A 295 4.91 -33.43 14.96
CA ARG A 295 4.05 -34.06 13.94
C ARG A 295 4.23 -33.43 12.55
N ALA A 296 5.24 -32.58 12.34
CA ALA A 296 5.48 -31.91 11.05
C ALA A 296 5.71 -32.86 9.87
N GLY A 297 6.05 -34.13 10.13
CA GLY A 297 6.19 -35.20 9.12
C GLY A 297 5.01 -36.16 9.01
N ASP A 298 3.99 -36.03 9.87
CA ASP A 298 2.83 -36.94 9.92
C ASP A 298 1.91 -36.69 8.71
N ARG A 299 2.14 -37.43 7.62
CA ARG A 299 1.38 -37.26 6.38
C ARG A 299 -0.11 -37.55 6.54
N ALA A 300 -0.49 -38.44 7.47
CA ALA A 300 -1.90 -38.77 7.68
C ALA A 300 -2.63 -37.60 8.34
N LEU A 301 -2.04 -37.02 9.40
CA LEU A 301 -2.58 -35.82 10.05
C LEU A 301 -2.64 -34.63 9.07
N LEU A 302 -1.56 -34.39 8.33
CA LEU A 302 -1.50 -33.30 7.36
C LEU A 302 -2.52 -33.47 6.23
N GLY A 303 -2.76 -34.71 5.77
CA GLY A 303 -3.79 -35.03 4.79
C GLY A 303 -5.20 -34.73 5.30
N ARG A 304 -5.51 -35.08 6.55
CA ARG A 304 -6.80 -34.73 7.17
C ARG A 304 -6.98 -33.23 7.33
N ALA A 305 -5.94 -32.51 7.76
CA ALA A 305 -5.98 -31.05 7.88
C ALA A 305 -6.24 -30.36 6.52
N LEU A 306 -5.55 -30.81 5.46
CA LEU A 306 -5.75 -30.29 4.11
C LEU A 306 -7.13 -30.68 3.55
N GLY A 307 -7.58 -31.91 3.81
CA GLY A 307 -8.90 -32.39 3.44
C GLY A 307 -10.00 -31.56 4.09
N ALA A 308 -9.88 -31.31 5.39
CA ALA A 308 -10.80 -30.46 6.14
C ALA A 308 -10.89 -29.03 5.57
N TRP A 309 -9.79 -28.47 5.06
CA TRP A 309 -9.82 -27.15 4.42
C TRP A 309 -10.37 -27.18 2.99
N ALA A 310 -10.11 -28.24 2.24
CA ALA A 310 -10.55 -28.36 0.86
C ALA A 310 -12.03 -28.76 0.71
N SER A 311 -12.49 -29.66 1.58
CA SER A 311 -13.86 -30.18 1.59
C SER A 311 -14.16 -30.67 3.00
N PRO A 312 -14.61 -29.77 3.90
CA PRO A 312 -14.90 -30.12 5.27
C PRO A 312 -15.93 -31.26 5.35
N ALA A 313 -15.60 -32.32 6.07
CA ALA A 313 -16.53 -33.40 6.38
C ALA A 313 -17.48 -32.97 7.52
N GLY A 314 -18.60 -33.68 7.69
CA GLY A 314 -19.64 -33.32 8.67
C GLY A 314 -19.20 -33.39 10.14
N ASP A 315 -18.07 -34.02 10.44
CA ASP A 315 -17.44 -34.10 11.76
C ASP A 315 -16.45 -32.94 12.05
N VAL A 316 -16.26 -32.01 11.10
CA VAL A 316 -15.36 -30.86 11.23
C VAL A 316 -16.17 -29.57 11.41
N THR A 317 -16.01 -28.92 12.57
CA THR A 317 -16.55 -27.57 12.79
C THR A 317 -15.67 -26.54 12.10
N VAL A 318 -16.19 -25.84 11.10
CA VAL A 318 -15.46 -24.76 10.42
C VAL A 318 -15.86 -23.41 11.01
N SER A 319 -14.88 -22.64 11.45
CA SER A 319 -15.05 -21.26 11.89
C SER A 319 -14.19 -20.32 11.02
N ALA A 320 -14.69 -19.10 10.78
CA ALA A 320 -13.94 -18.09 10.03
C ALA A 320 -14.05 -16.74 10.72
N ALA A 321 -12.91 -16.10 10.98
CA ALA A 321 -12.84 -14.76 11.54
C ALA A 321 -13.48 -13.73 10.58
N SER A 322 -13.95 -12.60 11.14
CA SER A 322 -14.65 -11.56 10.37
C SER A 322 -13.94 -11.17 9.07
N GLY A 323 -14.67 -11.24 7.95
CA GLY A 323 -14.14 -10.91 6.62
C GLY A 323 -13.19 -11.96 6.03
N THR A 324 -13.12 -13.16 6.60
CA THR A 324 -12.34 -14.29 6.09
C THR A 324 -13.23 -15.21 5.26
N THR A 325 -12.79 -15.53 4.05
CA THR A 325 -13.46 -16.53 3.20
C THR A 325 -13.12 -17.95 3.67
N ALA A 326 -14.10 -18.87 3.62
CA ALA A 326 -13.93 -20.28 3.91
C ALA A 326 -13.54 -21.12 2.67
N VAL A 327 -13.41 -20.48 1.49
CA VAL A 327 -13.10 -21.18 0.22
C VAL A 327 -11.73 -21.89 0.29
N PRO A 328 -11.58 -23.10 -0.27
CA PRO A 328 -10.31 -23.81 -0.32
C PRO A 328 -9.15 -22.99 -0.92
N PRO A 329 -7.90 -23.26 -0.54
CA PRO A 329 -6.75 -22.61 -1.13
C PRO A 329 -6.59 -22.97 -2.61
N SER A 330 -6.17 -22.01 -3.44
CA SER A 330 -5.98 -22.22 -4.90
C SER A 330 -4.58 -22.69 -5.28
N ALA A 331 -3.69 -22.84 -4.29
CA ALA A 331 -2.33 -23.28 -4.44
C ALA A 331 -1.91 -24.08 -3.19
N PRO A 332 -0.85 -24.89 -3.25
CA PRO A 332 -0.37 -25.64 -2.09
C PRO A 332 -0.08 -24.71 -0.91
N ALA A 333 -0.65 -25.04 0.25
CA ALA A 333 -0.45 -24.29 1.47
C ALA A 333 0.97 -24.48 2.01
N ARG A 334 1.40 -23.52 2.83
CA ARG A 334 2.64 -23.61 3.60
C ARG A 334 2.35 -24.24 4.95
N LEU A 335 3.17 -25.21 5.35
CA LEU A 335 3.13 -25.74 6.71
C LEU A 335 3.93 -24.83 7.66
N LEU A 336 3.27 -24.36 8.71
CA LEU A 336 3.85 -23.54 9.76
C LEU A 336 4.17 -24.38 11.00
N TYR A 337 3.25 -25.27 11.38
CA TYR A 337 3.38 -26.13 12.56
C TYR A 337 2.52 -27.39 12.42
N ALA A 338 3.00 -28.51 12.93
CA ALA A 338 2.14 -29.62 13.31
C ALA A 338 2.72 -30.32 14.54
N GLY A 339 1.93 -30.45 15.59
CA GLY A 339 2.35 -31.01 16.87
C GLY A 339 1.18 -31.17 17.83
N GLU A 340 1.48 -31.40 19.09
CA GLU A 340 0.48 -31.52 20.15
C GLU A 340 0.47 -30.26 21.02
N ALA A 341 -0.70 -29.83 21.44
CA ALA A 341 -0.88 -28.74 22.39
C ALA A 341 -2.12 -29.02 23.25
N ASP A 342 -1.95 -29.00 24.58
CA ASP A 342 -3.01 -29.33 25.55
C ASP A 342 -3.72 -30.67 25.30
N GLY A 343 -2.99 -31.66 24.78
CA GLY A 343 -3.52 -32.99 24.45
C GLY A 343 -4.18 -33.11 23.07
N ASP A 344 -4.31 -31.99 22.34
CA ASP A 344 -4.89 -31.96 20.99
C ASP A 344 -3.78 -31.95 19.92
N ALA A 345 -4.00 -32.65 18.81
CA ALA A 345 -3.16 -32.50 17.63
C ALA A 345 -3.55 -31.22 16.88
N VAL A 346 -2.59 -30.33 16.65
CA VAL A 346 -2.80 -29.02 16.00
C VAL A 346 -1.94 -28.91 14.76
N VAL A 347 -2.53 -28.49 13.64
CA VAL A 347 -1.83 -28.15 12.38
C VAL A 347 -2.11 -26.70 12.02
N LEU A 348 -1.04 -25.92 11.80
CA LEU A 348 -1.13 -24.56 11.27
C LEU A 348 -0.62 -24.50 9.83
N LEU A 349 -1.47 -23.98 8.95
CA LEU A 349 -1.20 -23.79 7.53
C LEU A 349 -1.36 -22.32 7.14
N HIS A 350 -0.69 -21.91 6.07
CA HIS A 350 -0.83 -20.58 5.48
C HIS A 350 -0.87 -20.64 3.95
N ASP A 351 -1.92 -20.08 3.33
CA ASP A 351 -2.11 -20.13 1.86
C ASP A 351 -1.51 -18.92 1.12
N GLY A 352 -0.92 -17.96 1.84
CA GLY A 352 -0.44 -16.69 1.29
C GLY A 352 -1.28 -15.48 1.71
N GLN A 353 -2.50 -15.69 2.22
CA GLN A 353 -3.41 -14.64 2.68
C GLN A 353 -4.11 -14.98 4.00
N ARG A 354 -4.26 -16.26 4.33
CA ARG A 354 -5.00 -16.77 5.48
C ARG A 354 -4.18 -17.77 6.25
N LEU A 355 -4.36 -17.76 7.57
CA LEU A 355 -4.02 -18.85 8.45
C LEU A 355 -5.19 -19.83 8.52
N ALA A 356 -4.87 -21.11 8.54
CA ALA A 356 -5.79 -22.18 8.86
C ALA A 356 -5.24 -22.97 10.03
N ARG A 357 -6.02 -23.09 11.10
CA ARG A 357 -5.71 -23.92 12.26
C ARG A 357 -6.66 -25.09 12.27
N TYR A 358 -6.11 -26.29 12.10
CA TYR A 358 -6.84 -27.52 12.26
C TYR A 358 -6.51 -28.14 13.61
N THR A 359 -7.53 -28.59 14.34
CA THR A 359 -7.37 -29.24 15.64
C THR A 359 -8.12 -30.57 15.65
N GLU A 360 -7.42 -31.64 16.02
CA GLU A 360 -8.01 -32.93 16.36
C GLU A 360 -7.83 -33.18 17.84
N PRO A 361 -8.93 -33.26 18.61
CA PRO A 361 -8.81 -33.52 20.02
C PRO A 361 -8.33 -34.95 20.29
N GLY A 362 -7.70 -35.14 21.45
CA GLY A 362 -7.29 -36.45 21.92
C GLY A 362 -8.49 -37.41 22.18
N PRO A 363 -8.21 -38.68 22.51
CA PRO A 363 -9.27 -39.66 22.82
C PRO A 363 -10.21 -39.16 23.92
N GLY A 364 -11.52 -39.16 23.66
CA GLY A 364 -12.54 -38.67 24.60
C GLY A 364 -12.80 -37.16 24.56
N GLY A 365 -12.13 -36.40 23.68
CA GLY A 365 -12.37 -34.98 23.46
C GLY A 365 -13.51 -34.68 22.47
N GLY A 366 -13.66 -33.39 22.14
CA GLY A 366 -14.75 -32.88 21.28
C GLY A 366 -14.65 -33.23 19.79
N GLY A 367 -15.34 -32.46 18.94
CA GLY A 367 -15.24 -32.60 17.48
C GLY A 367 -13.96 -31.98 16.91
N ARG A 368 -13.59 -32.37 15.69
CA ARG A 368 -12.50 -31.73 14.93
C ARG A 368 -12.89 -30.31 14.57
N ALA A 369 -11.92 -29.39 14.51
CA ALA A 369 -12.18 -28.00 14.18
C ALA A 369 -11.21 -27.47 13.11
N LEU A 370 -11.70 -26.59 12.26
CA LEU A 370 -10.92 -25.79 11.33
C LEU A 370 -11.25 -24.31 11.52
N ASP A 371 -10.30 -23.55 12.05
CA ASP A 371 -10.43 -22.11 12.19
C ASP A 371 -9.65 -21.39 11.11
N LEU A 372 -10.29 -20.42 10.46
CA LEU A 372 -9.71 -19.63 9.38
C LEU A 372 -9.63 -18.17 9.78
N ALA A 373 -8.48 -17.54 9.58
CA ALA A 373 -8.31 -16.11 9.81
C ALA A 373 -7.44 -15.47 8.74
N ARG A 374 -7.78 -14.24 8.33
CA ARG A 374 -6.90 -13.43 7.49
C ARG A 374 -5.57 -13.13 8.18
N ALA A 375 -4.52 -13.11 7.35
CA ALA A 375 -3.14 -12.81 7.74
C ALA A 375 -2.38 -12.14 6.57
N ASP A 376 -3.10 -11.52 5.65
CA ASP A 376 -2.52 -10.87 4.48
C ASP A 376 -1.74 -9.61 4.85
N ASN A 377 -0.61 -9.40 4.19
CA ASN A 377 0.31 -8.30 4.51
C ASN A 377 0.76 -8.30 5.98
N ALA A 378 0.80 -9.48 6.62
CA ALA A 378 1.45 -9.62 7.91
C ALA A 378 2.93 -9.22 7.82
N ASP A 379 3.46 -8.76 8.95
CA ASP A 379 4.80 -8.21 9.11
C ASP A 379 5.48 -8.79 10.35
N VAL A 380 6.64 -8.26 10.71
CA VAL A 380 7.47 -8.77 11.81
C VAL A 380 6.76 -8.80 13.16
N THR A 381 5.75 -7.93 13.38
CA THR A 381 4.99 -7.84 14.63
C THR A 381 3.66 -8.59 14.56
N SER A 382 2.93 -8.50 13.44
CA SER A 382 1.63 -9.18 13.27
C SER A 382 1.75 -10.66 12.92
N ALA A 383 2.90 -11.11 12.40
CA ALA A 383 3.24 -12.52 12.25
C ALA A 383 4.14 -13.05 13.38
N ALA A 384 4.20 -12.36 14.52
CA ALA A 384 5.10 -12.72 15.62
C ALA A 384 4.64 -13.89 16.49
N ALA A 385 3.33 -14.17 16.50
CA ALA A 385 2.74 -15.26 17.27
C ALA A 385 1.40 -15.69 16.65
N VAL A 386 1.01 -16.95 16.86
CA VAL A 386 -0.31 -17.50 16.46
C VAL A 386 -0.84 -18.36 17.59
N ALA A 387 -2.12 -18.19 17.95
CA ALA A 387 -2.74 -19.00 18.98
C ALA A 387 -2.96 -20.45 18.50
N LEU A 388 -2.43 -21.42 19.24
CA LEU A 388 -2.58 -22.85 18.98
C LEU A 388 -3.82 -23.41 19.69
N THR A 389 -3.96 -23.14 20.98
CA THR A 389 -5.07 -23.64 21.80
C THR A 389 -5.62 -22.52 22.65
N ARG A 390 -6.92 -22.60 22.95
CA ARG A 390 -7.62 -21.69 23.85
C ARG A 390 -8.53 -22.51 24.74
N GLY A 391 -8.31 -22.47 26.04
CA GLY A 391 -9.06 -23.25 27.02
C GLY A 391 -8.79 -22.77 28.44
N GLY A 392 -9.76 -22.96 29.35
CA GLY A 392 -9.57 -22.68 30.78
C GLY A 392 -9.11 -21.26 31.12
N GLY A 393 -9.54 -20.23 30.37
CA GLY A 393 -9.10 -18.85 30.60
C GLY A 393 -7.64 -18.57 30.18
N SER A 394 -7.04 -19.45 29.37
CA SER A 394 -5.67 -19.33 28.88
C SER A 394 -5.56 -19.57 27.37
N VAL A 395 -4.39 -19.25 26.83
CA VAL A 395 -4.02 -19.42 25.43
C VAL A 395 -2.56 -19.85 25.34
N ARG A 396 -2.27 -20.80 24.47
CA ARG A 396 -0.88 -21.10 24.08
C ARG A 396 -0.61 -20.54 22.69
N TYR A 397 0.55 -19.93 22.53
CA TYR A 397 0.97 -19.37 21.26
C TYR A 397 2.13 -20.14 20.68
N LEU A 398 2.14 -20.28 19.37
CA LEU A 398 3.35 -20.53 18.61
C LEU A 398 4.00 -19.19 18.28
N THR A 399 5.18 -18.94 18.84
CA THR A 399 5.98 -17.76 18.52
C THR A 399 6.70 -17.90 17.17
N ALA A 400 6.95 -16.78 16.50
CA ALA A 400 7.69 -16.74 15.25
C ALA A 400 9.17 -17.10 15.48
N PRO A 401 9.87 -17.65 14.47
CA PRO A 401 11.26 -18.11 14.62
C PRO A 401 12.27 -16.97 14.85
N TRP A 402 11.87 -15.72 14.65
CA TRP A 402 12.68 -14.53 14.95
C TRP A 402 12.38 -13.93 16.33
N ILE A 403 11.51 -14.53 17.15
CA ILE A 403 11.29 -14.09 18.53
C ILE A 403 12.39 -14.70 19.40
N ALA A 404 13.15 -13.85 20.07
CA ALA A 404 14.24 -14.26 20.96
C ALA A 404 13.76 -14.42 22.40
N THR A 405 12.82 -13.59 22.86
CA THR A 405 12.26 -13.69 24.21
C THR A 405 10.77 -13.39 24.18
N ALA A 406 10.00 -14.11 24.98
CA ALA A 406 8.60 -13.84 25.25
C ALA A 406 8.40 -13.60 26.76
N ALA A 407 7.52 -12.69 27.10
CA ALA A 407 7.10 -12.40 28.46
C ALA A 407 5.60 -12.09 28.47
N THR A 408 4.96 -12.16 29.63
CA THR A 408 3.59 -11.70 29.85
C THR A 408 3.58 -10.51 30.80
N ARG A 409 2.66 -9.57 30.60
CA ARG A 409 2.40 -8.47 31.53
C ARG A 409 0.92 -8.14 31.58
N ASP A 410 0.51 -7.53 32.68
CA ASP A 410 -0.80 -6.94 32.81
C ASP A 410 -0.79 -5.50 32.29
N LEU A 411 -1.74 -5.13 31.43
CA LEU A 411 -1.89 -3.75 30.95
C LEU A 411 -2.70 -2.87 31.91
N LEU A 412 -3.40 -3.45 32.88
CA LEU A 412 -4.08 -2.70 33.94
C LEU A 412 -3.15 -2.38 35.12
N ASP A 413 -1.97 -3.01 35.18
CA ASP A 413 -0.89 -2.68 36.11
C ASP A 413 0.37 -2.23 35.32
N PRO A 414 0.43 -0.95 34.88
CA PRO A 414 1.48 -0.47 33.97
C PRO A 414 2.87 -0.39 34.61
N ASP A 415 2.97 -0.42 35.94
CA ASP A 415 4.23 -0.33 36.68
C ASP A 415 4.82 -1.72 36.99
N ALA A 416 4.01 -2.78 36.92
CA ALA A 416 4.48 -4.14 37.11
C ALA A 416 5.47 -4.58 35.99
N PRO A 417 6.56 -5.27 36.35
CA PRO A 417 7.49 -5.83 35.37
C PRO A 417 6.82 -6.95 34.55
N ALA A 418 7.34 -7.18 33.35
CA ALA A 418 6.94 -8.32 32.55
C ALA A 418 7.57 -9.61 33.09
N HIS A 419 6.80 -10.69 33.13
CA HIS A 419 7.21 -12.01 33.60
C HIS A 419 7.66 -12.86 32.40
N ALA A 420 8.90 -13.33 32.42
CA ALA A 420 9.45 -14.13 31.34
C ALA A 420 8.65 -15.44 31.14
N LEU A 421 8.52 -15.88 29.88
CA LEU A 421 7.90 -17.13 29.51
C LEU A 421 8.97 -18.07 28.94
N GLU A 422 9.05 -19.28 29.49
CA GLU A 422 9.92 -20.33 28.98
C GLU A 422 9.30 -20.97 27.74
N VAL A 423 9.71 -20.48 26.56
CA VAL A 423 9.21 -20.97 25.27
C VAL A 423 9.88 -22.30 24.94
N ALA A 424 9.07 -23.32 24.62
CA ALA A 424 9.55 -24.63 24.21
C ALA A 424 10.40 -24.57 22.93
N ALA A 425 11.20 -25.61 22.68
CA ALA A 425 12.13 -25.66 21.55
C ALA A 425 11.45 -25.53 20.17
N ASP A 426 10.19 -25.91 20.05
CA ASP A 426 9.37 -25.77 18.85
C ASP A 426 8.71 -24.38 18.70
N GLY A 427 8.90 -23.50 19.69
CA GLY A 427 8.39 -22.13 19.73
C GLY A 427 7.06 -21.98 20.48
N VAL A 428 6.54 -23.03 21.11
CA VAL A 428 5.27 -22.98 21.84
C VAL A 428 5.45 -22.38 23.23
N THR A 429 4.58 -21.43 23.61
CA THR A 429 4.59 -20.83 24.94
C THR A 429 3.97 -21.78 25.99
N PRO A 430 4.26 -21.56 27.29
CA PRO A 430 3.37 -22.03 28.36
C PRO A 430 1.95 -21.47 28.16
N ALA A 431 0.98 -21.99 28.91
CA ALA A 431 -0.36 -21.41 28.95
C ALA A 431 -0.27 -19.97 29.50
N VAL A 432 -0.74 -19.01 28.71
CA VAL A 432 -0.71 -17.58 29.06
C VAL A 432 -2.14 -17.17 29.42
N PRO A 433 -2.36 -16.48 30.56
CA PRO A 433 -3.66 -15.91 30.88
C PRO A 433 -4.17 -15.04 29.73
N ARG A 434 -5.47 -15.06 29.46
CA ARG A 434 -6.09 -14.21 28.44
C ARG A 434 -7.12 -13.26 29.06
N PRO A 435 -7.38 -12.10 28.44
CA PRO A 435 -8.43 -11.21 28.93
C PRO A 435 -9.80 -11.92 28.95
N MET A 436 -10.57 -11.77 30.03
CA MET A 436 -11.85 -12.45 30.21
C MET A 436 -12.89 -12.07 29.13
N ALA A 437 -13.67 -13.06 28.70
CA ALA A 437 -14.67 -12.88 27.64
C ALA A 437 -15.99 -12.22 28.09
N GLY A 438 -16.40 -12.38 29.35
CA GLY A 438 -17.63 -11.79 29.92
C GLY A 438 -17.37 -10.79 31.06
N GLY A 439 -18.39 -10.02 31.48
CA GLY A 439 -18.33 -9.13 32.66
C GLY A 439 -17.84 -7.69 32.42
N GLY A 440 -17.30 -7.03 33.45
CA GLY A 440 -16.54 -5.76 33.35
C GLY A 440 -15.16 -5.95 32.72
N CYS A 441 -14.27 -4.94 32.75
CA CYS A 441 -12.90 -5.09 32.19
C CYS A 441 -12.08 -6.21 32.87
N GLY A 442 -12.54 -6.69 34.03
CA GLY A 442 -11.78 -7.56 34.92
C GLY A 442 -10.80 -6.73 35.74
N GLU A 443 -10.05 -7.42 36.59
CA GLU A 443 -8.96 -6.85 37.38
C GLU A 443 -7.63 -6.86 36.62
N SER A 444 -7.52 -7.69 35.57
CA SER A 444 -6.32 -7.82 34.75
C SER A 444 -6.63 -7.82 33.25
N TRP A 445 -5.67 -7.29 32.47
CA TRP A 445 -5.62 -7.44 31.02
C TRP A 445 -4.24 -7.96 30.58
N PRO A 446 -4.09 -9.29 30.47
CA PRO A 446 -2.85 -9.90 30.02
C PRO A 446 -2.48 -9.54 28.58
N ALA A 447 -1.20 -9.26 28.35
CA ALA A 447 -0.59 -9.07 27.03
C ALA A 447 0.76 -9.77 26.96
N LEU A 448 1.09 -10.28 25.77
CA LEU A 448 2.41 -10.79 25.47
C LEU A 448 3.35 -9.62 25.13
N GLN A 449 4.51 -9.60 25.76
CA GLN A 449 5.64 -8.79 25.36
C GLN A 449 6.65 -9.66 24.61
N LEU A 450 6.85 -9.36 23.33
CA LEU A 450 7.73 -10.11 22.46
C LEU A 450 8.93 -9.25 22.09
N ARG A 451 10.11 -9.88 22.05
CA ARG A 451 11.33 -9.26 21.57
C ARG A 451 11.88 -10.02 20.38
N SER A 452 12.15 -9.30 19.30
CA SER A 452 12.80 -9.86 18.13
C SER A 452 14.27 -10.19 18.38
N SER A 453 14.76 -11.17 17.62
CA SER A 453 16.15 -11.58 17.59
C SER A 453 17.07 -10.45 17.16
N ARG A 454 18.31 -10.48 17.64
CA ARG A 454 19.34 -9.50 17.26
C ARG A 454 19.66 -9.49 15.76
N ARG A 455 19.26 -10.55 15.03
CA ARG A 455 19.36 -10.62 13.56
C ARG A 455 18.34 -9.73 12.85
N ILE A 456 17.28 -9.31 13.54
CA ILE A 456 16.41 -8.21 13.11
C ILE A 456 16.99 -6.93 13.69
N VAL A 457 17.60 -6.11 12.84
CA VAL A 457 18.44 -4.96 13.25
C VAL A 457 17.67 -3.95 14.08
N GLU A 458 16.37 -3.80 13.80
CA GLU A 458 15.45 -2.90 14.48
C GLU A 458 15.23 -3.28 15.96
N ARG A 459 15.51 -4.54 16.35
CA ARG A 459 15.41 -5.05 17.74
C ARG A 459 14.10 -4.69 18.41
N HIS A 460 12.98 -4.81 17.69
CA HIS A 460 11.64 -4.54 18.18
C HIS A 460 11.37 -5.27 19.51
N SER A 461 10.90 -4.52 20.50
CA SER A 461 10.22 -5.01 21.69
C SER A 461 8.82 -4.44 21.68
N PHE A 462 7.81 -5.28 21.55
CA PHE A 462 6.45 -4.88 21.25
C PHE A 462 5.43 -5.71 22.02
N LEU A 463 4.20 -5.20 22.11
CA LEU A 463 3.11 -5.84 22.82
C LEU A 463 2.08 -6.38 21.85
N VAL A 464 1.59 -7.59 22.12
CA VAL A 464 0.42 -8.15 21.46
C VAL A 464 -0.60 -8.64 22.48
N THR A 465 -1.90 -8.50 22.18
CA THR A 465 -2.97 -8.94 23.08
C THR A 465 -3.99 -9.83 22.38
N ASP A 466 -4.63 -10.72 23.15
CA ASP A 466 -5.62 -11.66 22.63
C ASP A 466 -7.00 -11.01 22.50
N LEU A 467 -7.52 -10.91 21.27
CA LEU A 467 -8.91 -10.55 20.99
C LEU A 467 -9.73 -11.70 20.38
N GLY A 468 -9.20 -12.92 20.38
CA GLY A 468 -9.90 -14.14 19.99
C GLY A 468 -9.60 -14.69 18.59
N ASP A 469 -9.03 -13.89 17.67
CA ASP A 469 -8.61 -14.35 16.34
C ASP A 469 -7.29 -15.14 16.39
N LEU A 470 -6.90 -15.86 15.32
CA LEU A 470 -5.68 -16.67 15.33
C LEU A 470 -4.40 -15.86 15.59
N SER A 471 -4.28 -14.67 15.00
CA SER A 471 -3.17 -13.74 15.27
C SER A 471 -3.54 -12.78 16.40
N PRO A 472 -2.67 -12.58 17.41
CA PRO A 472 -2.90 -11.58 18.44
C PRO A 472 -2.69 -10.16 17.89
N VAL A 473 -3.24 -9.17 18.59
CA VAL A 473 -3.33 -7.79 18.14
C VAL A 473 -2.12 -6.98 18.57
N HIS A 474 -1.39 -6.39 17.61
CA HIS A 474 -0.24 -5.52 17.90
C HIS A 474 -0.67 -4.18 18.49
N LEU A 475 -0.10 -3.81 19.64
CA LEU A 475 -0.38 -2.56 20.33
C LEU A 475 0.74 -1.55 20.12
N THR A 476 0.35 -0.36 19.69
CA THR A 476 1.25 0.77 19.45
C THR A 476 0.75 2.02 20.16
N TYR A 477 1.64 2.99 20.32
CA TYR A 477 1.38 4.24 21.01
C TYR A 477 2.01 5.40 20.26
N THR A 478 1.26 6.49 20.14
CA THR A 478 1.78 7.76 19.60
C THR A 478 1.72 8.82 20.70
N PRO A 479 2.87 9.35 21.15
CA PRO A 479 2.91 10.33 22.23
C PRO A 479 2.30 11.68 21.83
N PRO A 480 1.98 12.54 22.81
CA PRO A 480 1.58 13.92 22.55
C PRO A 480 2.64 14.67 21.73
N PRO A 481 2.24 15.72 20.99
CA PRO A 481 3.18 16.52 20.24
C PRO A 481 4.19 17.20 21.17
N GLY A 482 5.45 16.76 21.11
CA GLY A 482 6.56 17.44 21.80
C GLY A 482 7.03 18.69 21.06
N ARG A 483 7.65 19.64 21.77
CA ARG A 483 8.27 20.82 21.16
C ARG A 483 9.37 20.39 20.17
N GLY A 484 9.34 20.91 18.95
CA GLY A 484 10.41 20.76 17.95
C GLY A 484 10.55 19.39 17.28
N ALA A 485 9.78 18.36 17.64
CA ALA A 485 9.89 17.04 17.01
C ALA A 485 8.90 16.89 15.84
N PRO A 486 9.27 16.28 14.70
CA PRO A 486 8.35 15.98 13.60
C PRO A 486 7.25 15.00 14.04
N ALA A 487 6.15 14.92 13.29
CA ALA A 487 5.09 13.93 13.54
C ALA A 487 5.73 12.53 13.42
N ARG A 488 5.73 11.77 14.52
CA ARG A 488 6.37 10.45 14.55
C ARG A 488 5.35 9.37 14.20
N GLN A 489 5.83 8.32 13.53
CA GLN A 489 5.06 7.10 13.33
C GLN A 489 4.70 6.48 14.70
N PRO A 490 3.63 5.66 14.76
CA PRO A 490 3.33 4.88 15.96
C PRO A 490 4.56 4.15 16.48
N ARG A 491 4.76 4.18 17.79
CA ARG A 491 5.86 3.52 18.48
C ARG A 491 5.36 2.26 19.16
N GLU A 492 6.28 1.39 19.53
CA GLU A 492 5.93 0.22 20.34
C GLU A 492 5.37 0.62 21.70
N ALA A 493 4.34 -0.10 22.15
CA ALA A 493 3.63 0.18 23.39
C ALA A 493 4.37 -0.26 24.67
N THR A 494 5.71 -0.26 24.66
CA THR A 494 6.54 -0.84 25.73
C THR A 494 7.12 0.18 26.71
N SER A 495 7.07 1.48 26.41
CA SER A 495 7.56 2.54 27.30
C SER A 495 6.56 2.86 28.42
N GLY A 496 7.05 3.38 29.56
CA GLY A 496 6.19 3.78 30.69
C GLY A 496 4.98 4.66 30.29
N PRO A 497 5.18 5.77 29.55
CA PRO A 497 4.06 6.59 29.08
C PRO A 497 3.07 5.83 28.18
N ALA A 498 3.56 4.88 27.37
CA ALA A 498 2.68 4.04 26.55
C ALA A 498 1.85 3.09 27.40
N LEU A 499 2.45 2.45 28.41
CA LEU A 499 1.77 1.53 29.33
C LEU A 499 0.68 2.25 30.13
N VAL A 500 0.98 3.43 30.67
CA VAL A 500 -0.02 4.27 31.36
C VAL A 500 -1.16 4.68 30.41
N SER A 501 -0.85 5.00 29.15
CA SER A 501 -1.90 5.31 28.17
C SER A 501 -2.78 4.09 27.88
N TRP A 502 -2.18 2.91 27.77
CA TRP A 502 -2.89 1.64 27.53
C TRP A 502 -3.71 1.18 28.72
N ALA A 503 -3.25 1.36 29.96
CA ALA A 503 -4.02 1.05 31.17
C ALA A 503 -5.39 1.76 31.20
N ARG A 504 -5.46 2.97 30.63
CA ARG A 504 -6.69 3.76 30.51
C ARG A 504 -7.52 3.46 29.25
N SER A 505 -7.07 2.54 28.41
CA SER A 505 -7.59 2.34 27.05
C SER A 505 -7.94 0.89 26.73
N VAL A 506 -7.24 -0.06 27.37
CA VAL A 506 -7.26 -1.46 26.98
C VAL A 506 -8.64 -2.10 27.14
N CYS A 507 -9.41 -1.67 28.14
CA CYS A 507 -10.79 -2.12 28.37
C CYS A 507 -11.74 -1.88 27.19
N LEU A 508 -11.42 -0.92 26.31
CA LEU A 508 -12.24 -0.58 25.15
C LEU A 508 -12.07 -1.60 24.02
N LEU A 509 -10.98 -2.37 24.02
CA LEU A 509 -10.72 -3.41 23.02
C LEU A 509 -11.70 -4.58 23.12
N ARG A 510 -12.45 -4.69 24.23
CA ARG A 510 -13.47 -5.73 24.43
C ARG A 510 -14.55 -5.69 23.36
N GLY A 511 -15.00 -4.49 23.00
CA GLY A 511 -15.99 -4.30 21.94
C GLY A 511 -15.48 -4.62 20.53
N MET A 512 -14.21 -5.01 20.40
CA MET A 512 -13.54 -5.28 19.11
C MET A 512 -13.18 -6.77 18.94
N ARG A 513 -13.57 -7.63 19.88
CA ARG A 513 -13.30 -9.08 19.81
C ARG A 513 -13.92 -9.71 18.56
N GLY A 514 -13.16 -10.60 17.91
CA GLY A 514 -13.60 -11.32 16.71
C GLY A 514 -13.85 -10.45 15.47
N THR A 515 -13.44 -9.17 15.48
CA THR A 515 -13.66 -8.25 14.36
C THR A 515 -12.52 -8.23 13.32
N GLY A 516 -11.54 -9.14 13.42
CA GLY A 516 -10.40 -9.20 12.50
C GLY A 516 -9.40 -8.08 12.76
N VAL A 517 -9.18 -7.72 14.04
CA VAL A 517 -8.23 -6.67 14.41
C VAL A 517 -6.80 -7.16 14.20
N ARG A 518 -6.00 -6.36 13.51
CA ARG A 518 -4.58 -6.63 13.27
C ARG A 518 -3.69 -5.84 14.21
N ALA A 519 -3.98 -4.56 14.37
CA ALA A 519 -3.19 -3.67 15.21
C ALA A 519 -4.06 -2.53 15.77
N VAL A 520 -3.68 -1.99 16.92
CA VAL A 520 -4.33 -0.81 17.50
C VAL A 520 -3.26 0.20 17.92
N ASN A 521 -3.47 1.46 17.55
CA ASN A 521 -2.64 2.58 17.98
C ASN A 521 -3.41 3.47 18.94
N ASP A 522 -2.85 3.75 20.11
CA ASP A 522 -3.37 4.76 21.02
C ASP A 522 -2.59 6.07 20.86
N TRP A 523 -3.19 7.06 20.18
CA TRP A 523 -2.55 8.32 19.87
C TRP A 523 -3.03 9.45 20.78
N ALA A 524 -2.17 9.94 21.67
CA ALA A 524 -2.38 11.20 22.36
C ALA A 524 -2.12 12.35 21.37
N PHE A 525 -3.17 12.95 20.82
CA PHE A 525 -3.02 13.94 19.74
C PHE A 525 -2.97 15.39 20.23
N ALA A 526 -3.48 15.64 21.43
CA ALA A 526 -3.45 16.96 22.06
C ALA A 526 -3.44 16.87 23.60
N GLU A 527 -2.85 17.86 24.22
CA GLU A 527 -2.93 18.14 25.66
C GLU A 527 -3.63 19.49 25.82
N GLN A 528 -4.47 19.61 26.85
CA GLN A 528 -5.27 20.80 27.11
C GLN A 528 -5.29 21.10 28.60
N ASP A 529 -4.88 22.30 28.99
CA ASP A 529 -5.11 22.79 30.34
C ASP A 529 -6.60 23.18 30.48
N LEU A 530 -7.25 22.68 31.53
CA LEU A 530 -8.67 22.87 31.76
C LEU A 530 -8.93 24.19 32.51
N PRO A 531 -10.03 24.89 32.21
CA PRO A 531 -10.44 26.09 32.95
C PRO A 531 -10.57 25.85 34.45
N GLU A 532 -10.53 26.93 35.22
CA GLU A 532 -10.79 26.91 36.67
C GLU A 532 -9.87 25.94 37.44
N GLU A 533 -8.59 25.93 37.06
CA GLU A 533 -7.57 25.05 37.65
C GLU A 533 -7.95 23.55 37.60
N GLY A 534 -8.78 23.16 36.62
CA GLY A 534 -9.25 21.79 36.45
C GLY A 534 -8.16 20.78 36.07
N GLY A 535 -6.90 21.21 35.99
CA GLY A 535 -5.72 20.42 35.65
C GLY A 535 -5.54 20.16 34.15
N ARG A 536 -4.64 19.24 33.80
CA ARG A 536 -4.33 18.92 32.39
C ARG A 536 -5.09 17.70 31.89
N ALA A 537 -5.83 17.87 30.80
CA ALA A 537 -6.46 16.80 30.06
C ALA A 537 -5.62 16.34 28.87
N VAL A 538 -5.81 15.08 28.47
CA VAL A 538 -5.21 14.50 27.26
C VAL A 538 -6.31 14.00 26.34
N TRP A 539 -6.23 14.37 25.08
CA TRP A 539 -7.12 13.87 24.04
C TRP A 539 -6.46 12.71 23.31
N THR A 540 -7.15 11.56 23.27
CA THR A 540 -6.66 10.39 22.53
C THR A 540 -7.56 10.00 21.39
N CYS A 541 -6.93 9.53 20.32
CA CYS A 541 -7.59 8.81 19.26
C CYS A 541 -7.02 7.40 19.19
N THR A 542 -7.86 6.43 19.52
CA THR A 542 -7.52 5.02 19.39
C THR A 542 -7.94 4.56 18.00
N ARG A 543 -6.97 4.20 17.17
CA ARG A 543 -7.21 3.69 15.82
C ARG A 543 -7.07 2.18 15.78
N VAL A 544 -8.10 1.51 15.29
CA VAL A 544 -8.17 0.07 15.07
C VAL A 544 -7.88 -0.21 13.60
N GLY A 545 -6.78 -0.91 13.31
CA GLY A 545 -6.48 -1.43 11.99
C GLY A 545 -6.92 -2.89 11.88
N THR A 546 -7.81 -3.19 10.94
CA THR A 546 -8.26 -4.57 10.67
C THR A 546 -7.52 -5.18 9.48
N TRP A 547 -7.58 -6.50 9.34
CA TRP A 547 -7.09 -7.20 8.15
C TRP A 547 -7.85 -6.80 6.87
N ARG A 548 -9.07 -6.25 6.97
CA ARG A 548 -9.87 -5.83 5.81
C ARG A 548 -9.34 -4.55 5.14
N GLY A 549 -8.59 -3.72 5.85
CA GLY A 549 -8.02 -2.47 5.35
C GLY A 549 -8.64 -1.21 5.98
N PRO A 550 -9.98 -0.99 5.89
CA PRO A 550 -10.64 0.08 6.62
C PRO A 550 -10.37 -0.02 8.13
N GLY A 551 -10.30 1.14 8.79
CA GLY A 551 -10.01 1.22 10.21
C GLY A 551 -11.02 2.09 10.94
N ASP A 552 -11.26 1.71 12.18
CA ASP A 552 -12.22 2.38 13.06
C ASP A 552 -11.47 3.26 14.04
N ILE A 553 -12.11 4.33 14.50
CA ILE A 553 -11.55 5.21 15.53
C ILE A 553 -12.49 5.41 16.69
N LEU A 554 -11.88 5.60 17.84
CA LEU A 554 -12.49 6.06 19.07
C LEU A 554 -11.74 7.28 19.57
N VAL A 555 -12.41 8.43 19.66
CA VAL A 555 -11.82 9.64 20.23
C VAL A 555 -12.29 9.78 21.67
N ARG A 556 -11.35 10.08 22.57
CA ARG A 556 -11.58 10.20 23.99
C ARG A 556 -11.00 11.47 24.56
N PHE A 557 -11.75 12.06 25.48
CA PHE A 557 -11.31 13.12 26.36
C PHE A 557 -10.92 12.50 27.71
N ARG A 558 -9.66 12.69 28.13
CA ARG A 558 -9.14 12.17 29.40
C ARG A 558 -8.79 13.34 30.32
N PRO A 559 -9.69 13.75 31.24
CA PRO A 559 -9.32 14.71 32.28
C PRO A 559 -8.24 14.11 33.21
N PRO A 560 -7.65 14.93 34.10
CA PRO A 560 -6.78 14.44 35.17
C PRO A 560 -7.39 13.20 35.85
N ALA A 561 -6.61 12.13 35.89
CA ALA A 561 -7.11 10.85 36.34
C ALA A 561 -7.20 10.84 37.87
N ARG A 562 -8.32 10.35 38.42
CA ARG A 562 -8.42 10.03 39.86
C ARG A 562 -7.77 8.68 40.20
N ALA A 563 -7.54 7.83 39.19
CA ALA A 563 -6.86 6.54 39.29
C ALA A 563 -6.10 6.23 37.98
N LEU A 564 -5.06 5.41 38.06
CA LEU A 564 -4.18 5.06 36.92
C LEU A 564 -4.93 4.40 35.75
N THR A 565 -6.00 3.65 36.04
CA THR A 565 -6.82 2.93 35.05
C THR A 565 -8.11 3.65 34.68
N ALA A 566 -8.38 4.84 35.25
CA ALA A 566 -9.64 5.56 35.03
C ALA A 566 -9.82 5.88 33.52
N PRO A 567 -10.88 5.34 32.87
CA PRO A 567 -11.05 5.49 31.43
C PRO A 567 -11.37 6.95 31.07
N GLY A 568 -11.03 7.32 29.83
CA GLY A 568 -11.50 8.57 29.23
C GLY A 568 -12.97 8.51 28.83
N THR A 569 -13.61 9.67 28.76
CA THR A 569 -14.95 9.80 28.16
C THR A 569 -14.83 9.67 26.64
N VAL A 570 -15.61 8.77 26.05
CA VAL A 570 -15.72 8.66 24.59
C VAL A 570 -16.50 9.84 24.06
N VAL A 571 -15.89 10.61 23.17
CA VAL A 571 -16.50 11.80 22.56
C VAL A 571 -16.81 11.62 21.09
N ALA A 572 -16.19 10.63 20.42
CA ALA A 572 -16.57 10.26 19.06
C ALA A 572 -16.23 8.81 18.73
N ARG A 573 -17.02 8.21 17.83
CA ARG A 573 -16.77 6.94 17.16
C ARG A 573 -16.99 7.12 15.67
N ARG A 574 -16.09 6.59 14.84
CA ARG A 574 -16.27 6.54 13.39
C ARG A 574 -15.71 5.21 12.88
N ALA A 575 -16.50 4.51 12.09
CA ALA A 575 -16.05 3.32 11.37
C ALA A 575 -15.48 3.71 10.00
N ASP A 576 -14.74 2.79 9.38
CA ASP A 576 -14.32 2.86 7.97
C ASP A 576 -13.67 4.20 7.57
N THR A 577 -12.79 4.73 8.42
CA THR A 577 -12.16 6.04 8.23
C THR A 577 -10.63 5.98 8.16
N ALA A 578 -10.04 6.97 7.49
CA ALA A 578 -8.59 7.19 7.47
C ALA A 578 -8.07 7.98 8.68
N ALA A 579 -8.97 8.61 9.46
CA ALA A 579 -8.63 9.44 10.60
C ALA A 579 -7.75 8.72 11.62
N CYS A 580 -6.84 9.46 12.26
CA CYS A 580 -5.86 8.95 13.22
C CYS A 580 -4.91 7.88 12.66
N GLY A 581 -4.82 7.80 11.33
CA GLY A 581 -3.96 6.90 10.60
C GLY A 581 -2.98 7.65 9.73
N ARG A 582 -2.14 6.89 9.03
CA ARG A 582 -1.13 7.43 8.10
C ARG A 582 -1.71 8.40 7.06
N PHE A 583 -2.96 8.18 6.63
CA PHE A 583 -3.61 8.96 5.58
C PHE A 583 -4.60 10.00 6.11
N GLY A 584 -4.89 10.01 7.40
CA GLY A 584 -5.77 10.98 8.07
C GLY A 584 -5.10 11.47 9.34
N GLN A 585 -4.05 12.26 9.17
CA GLN A 585 -3.13 12.66 10.24
C GLN A 585 -3.61 13.86 11.05
N HIS A 586 -4.73 14.47 10.65
CA HIS A 586 -5.25 15.69 11.26
C HIS A 586 -6.70 15.48 11.68
N LEU A 587 -7.01 15.92 12.90
CA LEU A 587 -8.35 15.88 13.45
C LEU A 587 -8.55 17.04 14.42
N VAL A 588 -9.81 17.39 14.61
CA VAL A 588 -10.32 18.21 15.71
C VAL A 588 -11.38 17.37 16.42
N ALA A 589 -11.46 17.47 17.73
CA ALA A 589 -12.51 16.85 18.52
C ALA A 589 -13.08 17.84 19.52
N GLN A 590 -14.34 17.61 19.93
CA GLN A 590 -15.01 18.40 20.94
C GLN A 590 -15.59 17.54 22.06
N ALA A 591 -15.70 18.12 23.26
CA ALA A 591 -16.28 17.49 24.44
C ALA A 591 -17.04 18.54 25.25
N ARG A 592 -18.03 18.10 26.02
CA ARG A 592 -18.64 18.91 27.07
C ARG A 592 -18.05 18.49 28.40
N TRP A 593 -17.66 19.47 29.21
CA TRP A 593 -17.03 19.25 30.50
C TRP A 593 -17.61 20.18 31.55
N ARG A 594 -17.82 19.64 32.75
CA ARG A 594 -18.29 20.40 33.91
C ARG A 594 -17.10 20.68 34.81
N ALA A 595 -16.81 21.95 35.03
CA ALA A 595 -15.77 22.40 35.93
C ALA A 595 -16.12 22.10 37.40
N PRO A 596 -15.15 22.14 38.33
CA PRO A 596 -15.40 21.97 39.76
C PRO A 596 -16.45 22.94 40.32
N SER A 597 -16.55 24.17 39.80
CA SER A 597 -17.57 25.15 40.17
C SER A 597 -19.01 24.76 39.76
N GLY A 598 -19.17 23.73 38.93
CA GLY A 598 -20.44 23.36 38.31
C GLY A 598 -20.70 24.03 36.96
N ARG A 599 -19.86 24.98 36.54
CA ARG A 599 -19.96 25.64 35.22
C ARG A 599 -19.65 24.68 34.08
N TRP A 600 -20.41 24.77 33.00
CA TRP A 600 -20.23 23.95 31.80
C TRP A 600 -19.37 24.66 30.75
N TYR A 601 -18.51 23.87 30.11
CA TYR A 601 -17.64 24.30 29.03
C TYR A 601 -17.80 23.37 27.83
N VAL A 602 -17.74 23.95 26.63
CA VAL A 602 -17.37 23.23 25.42
C VAL A 602 -15.86 23.30 25.30
N LEU A 603 -15.22 22.13 25.32
CA LEU A 603 -13.81 21.96 25.08
C LEU A 603 -13.59 21.48 23.65
N ALA A 604 -12.56 21.99 23.01
CA ALA A 604 -12.12 21.52 21.70
C ALA A 604 -10.60 21.39 21.65
N ALA A 605 -10.14 20.36 20.96
CA ALA A 605 -8.71 20.16 20.73
C ALA A 605 -8.44 19.65 19.31
N GLY A 606 -7.43 20.23 18.70
CA GLY A 606 -6.90 19.88 17.39
C GLY A 606 -5.55 19.19 17.51
N SER A 607 -5.28 18.27 16.58
CA SER A 607 -3.92 17.73 16.40
C SER A 607 -2.91 18.83 16.04
N ARG A 608 -1.62 18.56 16.17
CA ARG A 608 -0.50 19.52 15.96
C ARG A 608 -0.46 20.35 14.67
N ALA A 609 -1.25 20.00 13.66
CA ALA A 609 -1.33 20.76 12.41
C ALA A 609 -2.37 21.88 12.50
N VAL A 610 -3.30 21.79 13.45
CA VAL A 610 -4.32 22.81 13.70
C VAL A 610 -3.65 24.04 14.28
N THR A 611 -3.94 25.20 13.68
CA THR A 611 -3.44 26.52 14.10
C THR A 611 -4.52 27.39 14.70
N ARG A 612 -5.77 27.09 14.40
CA ARG A 612 -6.92 27.84 14.87
C ARG A 612 -8.09 26.90 15.14
N ILE A 613 -8.83 27.17 16.20
CA ILE A 613 -10.11 26.53 16.48
C ILE A 613 -11.18 27.60 16.61
N GLU A 614 -12.31 27.38 15.96
CA GLU A 614 -13.43 28.30 15.89
C GLU A 614 -14.72 27.60 16.32
N THR A 615 -15.56 28.32 17.06
CA THR A 615 -16.89 27.88 17.44
C THR A 615 -17.97 28.70 16.73
N ALA A 616 -19.08 28.04 16.42
CA ALA A 616 -20.27 28.66 15.86
C ALA A 616 -21.53 28.14 16.55
N GLY A 617 -22.63 28.90 16.44
CA GLY A 617 -23.92 28.58 17.07
C GLY A 617 -24.18 29.47 18.27
N SER A 618 -24.54 28.85 19.40
CA SER A 618 -24.88 29.54 20.66
C SER A 618 -23.71 30.32 21.29
N VAL A 619 -22.48 29.93 20.98
CA VAL A 619 -21.25 30.63 21.36
C VAL A 619 -20.40 30.77 20.10
N ARG A 620 -19.82 31.97 19.90
CA ARG A 620 -18.90 32.26 18.80
C ARG A 620 -17.60 32.77 19.37
N GLU A 621 -16.56 31.98 19.24
CA GLU A 621 -15.23 32.27 19.77
C GLU A 621 -14.17 31.70 18.86
N THR A 622 -12.98 32.26 18.93
CA THR A 622 -11.83 31.85 18.11
C THR A 622 -10.60 31.79 18.99
N SER A 623 -9.86 30.69 18.90
CA SER A 623 -8.58 30.50 19.56
C SER A 623 -7.49 30.33 18.52
N ALA A 624 -6.40 31.09 18.65
CA ALA A 624 -5.22 31.02 17.79
C ALA A 624 -4.26 29.85 18.12
N GLY A 625 -4.80 28.73 18.61
CA GLY A 625 -4.02 27.57 19.03
C GLY A 625 -4.69 26.23 18.73
N THR A 626 -4.13 25.17 19.29
CA THR A 626 -4.61 23.78 19.14
C THR A 626 -5.71 23.41 20.13
N THR A 627 -6.11 24.32 21.02
CA THR A 627 -7.11 24.07 22.06
C THR A 627 -8.02 25.27 22.26
N LEU A 628 -9.27 25.02 22.63
CA LEU A 628 -10.28 26.02 22.95
C LEU A 628 -11.15 25.50 24.10
N ALA A 629 -11.53 26.40 25.01
CA ALA A 629 -12.43 26.11 26.12
C ALA A 629 -13.34 27.31 26.35
N VAL A 630 -14.64 27.13 26.13
CA VAL A 630 -15.60 28.24 26.13
C VAL A 630 -16.78 27.92 27.03
N PRO A 631 -17.20 28.82 27.93
CA PRO A 631 -18.40 28.63 28.73
C PRO A 631 -19.61 28.45 27.82
N ALA A 632 -20.37 27.39 28.03
CA ALA A 632 -21.57 27.11 27.25
C ALA A 632 -22.59 26.36 28.11
N GLY A 633 -23.88 26.60 27.89
CA GLY A 633 -24.94 25.81 28.52
C GLY A 633 -24.76 24.32 28.20
N ARG A 634 -25.15 23.45 29.14
CA ARG A 634 -24.97 21.98 29.04
C ARG A 634 -25.41 21.41 27.69
N GLU A 635 -26.51 21.91 27.15
CA GLU A 635 -27.12 21.42 25.90
C GLU A 635 -27.07 22.47 24.77
N ALA A 636 -26.31 23.54 24.96
CA ALA A 636 -26.23 24.60 23.97
C ALA A 636 -25.61 24.05 22.65
N PRO A 637 -26.23 24.30 21.48
CA PRO A 637 -25.71 23.83 20.21
C PRO A 637 -24.47 24.64 19.85
N VAL A 638 -23.32 23.95 19.76
CA VAL A 638 -22.03 24.53 19.38
C VAL A 638 -21.39 23.63 18.33
N ALA A 639 -21.07 24.21 17.17
CA ALA A 639 -20.30 23.59 16.13
C ALA A 639 -18.85 24.03 16.25
N VAL A 640 -17.91 23.08 16.25
CA VAL A 640 -16.47 23.36 16.30
C VAL A 640 -15.84 23.01 14.96
N SER A 641 -14.97 23.90 14.48
CA SER A 641 -14.07 23.64 13.35
C SER A 641 -12.65 24.05 13.70
N GLY A 642 -11.67 23.53 12.98
CA GLY A 642 -10.29 23.97 13.11
C GLY A 642 -9.61 24.10 11.76
N LEU A 643 -8.73 25.09 11.66
CA LEU A 643 -7.93 25.38 10.48
C LEU A 643 -6.54 24.77 10.64
N THR A 644 -6.02 24.11 9.61
CA THR A 644 -4.66 23.57 9.60
C THR A 644 -3.64 24.61 9.10
N ARG A 645 -2.35 24.34 9.33
CA ARG A 645 -1.23 25.12 8.75
C ARG A 645 -1.28 25.20 7.23
N ASP A 646 -1.86 24.20 6.58
CA ASP A 646 -1.95 24.09 5.12
C ASP A 646 -3.24 24.73 4.57
N GLY A 647 -4.08 25.31 5.43
CA GLY A 647 -5.32 26.00 5.06
C GLY A 647 -6.57 25.12 5.02
N ASP A 648 -6.47 23.84 5.38
CA ASP A 648 -7.62 22.94 5.42
C ASP A 648 -8.52 23.21 6.62
N THR A 649 -9.84 23.19 6.39
CA THR A 649 -10.84 23.26 7.47
C THR A 649 -11.31 21.87 7.88
N LEU A 650 -11.10 21.53 9.14
CA LEU A 650 -11.52 20.28 9.77
C LEU A 650 -12.79 20.51 10.59
N ARG A 651 -13.81 19.69 10.39
CA ARG A 651 -14.95 19.64 11.32
C ARG A 651 -14.61 18.80 12.54
N ALA A 652 -15.02 19.26 13.72
CA ALA A 652 -14.79 18.51 14.94
C ALA A 652 -15.54 17.17 14.94
N LEU A 653 -14.82 16.13 15.37
CA LEU A 653 -15.41 14.86 15.75
C LEU A 653 -16.05 15.04 17.13
N GLY A 654 -17.32 14.68 17.25
CA GLY A 654 -18.06 14.77 18.49
C GLY A 654 -19.34 13.95 18.42
N THR A 655 -19.93 13.68 19.58
CA THR A 655 -21.35 13.36 19.71
C THR A 655 -22.10 14.65 19.44
N GLY A 656 -22.75 14.71 18.28
CA GLY A 656 -23.87 15.63 18.07
C GLY A 656 -24.93 15.36 19.11
#